data_AF-A0A9Q9YH48-F1
#
_entry.id   AF-A0A9Q9YH48-F1
#
_cell.length_a   1.000
_cell.length_b   1.000
_cell.length_c   1.000
_cell.angle_alpha   90.00
_cell.angle_beta   90.00
_cell.angle_gamma   90.00
#
_symmetry.space_group_name_H-M   'P 1'
#
loop_
_entity.id
_entity.type
_entity.pdbx_description
1 polymer ?
#
loop_
_entity_poly.entity_id
_entity_poly.type
_entity_poly.pdbx_seq_one_letter_code
_entity_poly.pdbx_strand_id
1 'polypeptide(L)'
;MEAFKILPVLKKKLAFLSGGKDRRSGLILTIPLCTEQTSMEELSATLDYLLSIPSEKCKARGFTVIVDGRKSQWNIVKTVVLMLQNVIPAEVSLVCVVKPDEFWDKKVTHFCFWKEKDRLGFEVILVSANKLTRYIEPCQLTDEFGGSLVYDHLDWLNKRLVFEKFTKESTSLLDELTVINENEKGSQADKDRSSESNIMPSFDPETVLQTGHELLSELQQRRFNGSEGGGGGTAWSPMDDELLAQPQVMKLLDSLREQYTKYQEVCRQRSKRSQLEEIQTKVMQVVNWLEGPGTEQLRTQWGIGDSIRASQALQQKHEEIESQHSEWFAVYVELNQQIAALLSAGDEEDLMELKGLQQQLSDVCYRQASQLEFRQNILQSAHEFHMTAQDLSQQLDGLLGMLCADVAPADGAAIQQTLKHLEEKLKSVEGALQSLREKGQVLLDQMSTQTSFSYGKDVSIENKDVSIENKDVSIESKDVSIENKENIDHIHNVMEDMQLRKQRCEDMVDVRRLKMLQMVQLFKCEEDASQAVEWLGELLDALLKTHIRLGDDSQETKVLLEKHKKFVDVAQSTYDYGRQLLQATVVLCQSLRCTTRSSGDTLPRLNRLWKQFTVTSDERQHRLEMASAFHTAAEKILRESPELAELMVDVEAYEEVETVGKGLLDRLTVPVIFPDGSEQFFGSPGDMAPSAESIRERMKLVEEKRFLQEEAEQRLDEEALETGPRES
;
A
#
# COMPACT_ATOMS: atom_id res chain seq x y z
N MET A 1 -66.98 -39.75 25.08
CA MET A 1 -67.60 -39.41 23.77
C MET A 1 -67.46 -37.90 23.60
N GLU A 2 -67.08 -37.38 22.43
CA GLU A 2 -66.88 -35.92 22.19
C GLU A 2 -68.12 -35.32 21.54
N ALA A 3 -68.51 -34.09 21.91
CA ALA A 3 -69.70 -33.41 21.37
C ALA A 3 -69.62 -33.27 19.85
N PHE A 4 -68.42 -32.98 19.32
CA PHE A 4 -68.19 -32.83 17.88
C PHE A 4 -68.57 -34.10 17.09
N LYS A 5 -68.29 -35.29 17.65
CA LYS A 5 -68.54 -36.58 16.99
C LYS A 5 -70.03 -36.92 16.90
N ILE A 6 -70.86 -36.37 17.78
CA ILE A 6 -72.32 -36.58 17.80
C ILE A 6 -73.10 -35.28 17.57
N LEU A 7 -72.45 -34.25 17.03
CA LEU A 7 -73.04 -32.93 16.82
C LEU A 7 -74.38 -32.94 16.05
N PRO A 8 -74.54 -33.72 14.96
CA PRO A 8 -75.82 -33.80 14.25
C PRO A 8 -76.98 -34.30 15.13
N VAL A 9 -76.66 -35.18 16.09
CA VAL A 9 -77.62 -35.75 17.03
C VAL A 9 -77.94 -34.76 18.15
N LEU A 10 -76.91 -34.13 18.74
CA LEU A 10 -77.11 -33.13 19.80
C LEU A 10 -77.98 -31.97 19.33
N LYS A 11 -77.80 -31.46 18.10
CA LYS A 11 -78.62 -30.39 17.52
C LYS A 11 -80.13 -30.67 17.51
N LYS A 12 -80.55 -31.95 17.55
CA LYS A 12 -81.96 -32.34 17.56
C LYS A 12 -82.65 -32.11 18.92
N LYS A 13 -81.91 -31.73 19.97
CA LYS A 13 -82.44 -31.48 21.34
C LYS A 13 -83.28 -32.67 21.86
N LEU A 14 -82.84 -33.91 21.61
CA LEU A 14 -83.55 -35.12 22.05
C LEU A 14 -83.61 -35.26 23.57
N ALA A 15 -82.56 -34.79 24.25
CA ALA A 15 -82.51 -34.56 25.67
C ALA A 15 -81.58 -33.37 25.94
N PHE A 16 -81.73 -32.72 27.10
CA PHE A 16 -80.84 -31.65 27.51
C PHE A 16 -80.77 -31.52 29.02
N LEU A 17 -79.62 -31.03 29.50
CA LEU A 17 -79.42 -30.60 30.88
C LEU A 17 -79.61 -29.08 30.91
N SER A 18 -80.63 -28.62 31.63
CA SER A 18 -80.95 -27.19 31.71
C SER A 18 -80.00 -26.41 32.63
N GLY A 19 -79.20 -27.11 33.43
CA GLY A 19 -78.42 -26.54 34.55
C GLY A 19 -79.22 -26.42 35.85
N GLY A 20 -80.54 -26.62 35.80
CA GLY A 20 -81.41 -26.60 36.96
C GLY A 20 -81.22 -27.79 37.89
N LYS A 21 -81.56 -27.59 39.17
CA LYS A 21 -81.49 -28.59 40.24
C LYS A 21 -82.85 -28.81 40.90
N ASP A 22 -83.14 -30.05 41.28
CA ASP A 22 -84.28 -30.35 42.14
C ASP A 22 -84.01 -29.92 43.60
N ARG A 23 -84.99 -30.10 44.49
CA ARG A 23 -84.85 -29.73 45.91
C ARG A 23 -83.79 -30.54 46.68
N ARG A 24 -83.31 -31.66 46.13
CA ARG A 24 -82.22 -32.48 46.68
C ARG A 24 -80.86 -32.06 46.11
N SER A 25 -80.83 -30.99 45.31
CA SER A 25 -79.66 -30.59 44.52
C SER A 25 -79.26 -31.62 43.44
N GLY A 26 -80.17 -32.51 43.04
CA GLY A 26 -80.00 -33.43 41.92
C GLY A 26 -80.25 -32.73 40.59
N LEU A 27 -79.56 -33.16 39.53
CA LEU A 27 -79.59 -32.48 38.23
C LEU A 27 -80.89 -32.72 37.48
N ILE A 28 -81.37 -31.72 36.75
CA ILE A 28 -82.57 -31.84 35.92
C ILE A 28 -82.18 -32.19 34.49
N LEU A 29 -82.63 -33.35 34.04
CA LEU A 29 -82.51 -33.83 32.67
C LEU A 29 -83.88 -33.80 32.01
N THR A 30 -84.04 -33.08 30.91
CA THR A 30 -85.32 -32.97 30.20
C THR A 30 -85.26 -33.71 28.88
N ILE A 31 -86.26 -34.54 28.63
CA ILE A 31 -86.48 -35.28 27.39
C ILE A 31 -87.78 -34.77 26.74
N PRO A 32 -87.70 -33.79 25.82
CA PRO A 32 -88.87 -33.28 25.13
C PRO A 32 -89.33 -34.25 24.03
N LEU A 33 -90.45 -34.96 24.24
CA LEU A 33 -90.95 -35.90 23.24
C LEU A 33 -91.88 -35.18 22.24
N CYS A 34 -91.62 -35.38 20.95
CA CYS A 34 -92.42 -34.86 19.85
C CYS A 34 -92.79 -36.00 18.88
N THR A 35 -93.89 -35.84 18.15
CA THR A 35 -94.56 -36.92 17.41
C THR A 35 -93.80 -37.39 16.16
N GLU A 36 -92.82 -36.63 15.66
CA GLU A 36 -92.13 -36.92 14.39
C GLU A 36 -90.62 -37.22 14.52
N GLN A 37 -89.98 -37.20 15.71
CA GLN A 37 -88.51 -37.10 15.78
C GLN A 37 -87.76 -37.93 16.86
N THR A 38 -88.38 -38.88 17.57
CA THR A 38 -87.64 -39.60 18.64
C THR A 38 -87.05 -40.94 18.16
N SER A 39 -85.81 -40.91 17.65
CA SER A 39 -84.99 -42.12 17.48
C SER A 39 -84.43 -42.57 18.82
N MET A 40 -84.66 -43.83 19.20
CA MET A 40 -84.17 -44.38 20.48
C MET A 40 -82.65 -44.56 20.51
N GLU A 41 -82.03 -44.89 19.38
CA GLU A 41 -80.57 -45.01 19.28
C GLU A 41 -79.90 -43.64 19.45
N GLU A 42 -80.44 -42.61 18.80
CA GLU A 42 -79.93 -41.24 18.91
C GLU A 42 -80.18 -40.64 20.31
N LEU A 43 -81.33 -40.95 20.92
CA LEU A 43 -81.61 -40.58 22.30
C LEU A 43 -80.63 -41.26 23.25
N SER A 44 -80.27 -42.53 23.02
CA SER A 44 -79.27 -43.25 23.81
C SER A 44 -77.93 -42.54 23.75
N ALA A 45 -77.44 -42.25 22.53
CA ALA A 45 -76.17 -41.55 22.35
C ALA A 45 -76.18 -40.13 22.95
N THR A 46 -77.33 -39.44 22.89
CA THR A 46 -77.51 -38.12 23.54
C THR A 46 -77.40 -38.24 25.06
N LEU A 47 -78.07 -39.23 25.65
CA LEU A 47 -78.01 -39.50 27.09
C LEU A 47 -76.60 -39.90 27.51
N ASP A 48 -75.97 -40.86 26.84
CA ASP A 48 -74.60 -41.32 27.13
C ASP A 48 -73.61 -40.15 27.17
N TYR A 49 -73.71 -39.23 26.21
CA TYR A 49 -72.88 -38.03 26.20
C TYR A 49 -73.25 -37.06 27.32
N LEU A 50 -74.51 -36.67 27.47
CA LEU A 50 -74.95 -35.69 28.48
C LEU A 50 -74.62 -36.16 29.90
N LEU A 51 -74.73 -37.45 30.16
CA LEU A 51 -74.43 -38.05 31.46
C LEU A 51 -72.93 -38.18 31.70
N SER A 52 -72.10 -38.15 30.66
CA SER A 52 -70.64 -38.09 30.83
C SER A 52 -70.14 -36.71 31.28
N ILE A 53 -70.98 -35.67 31.19
CA ILE A 53 -70.60 -34.29 31.48
C ILE A 53 -70.51 -34.02 32.99
N PRO A 54 -71.55 -34.30 33.82
CA PRO A 54 -71.47 -34.02 35.24
C PRO A 54 -70.35 -34.80 35.94
N SER A 55 -69.67 -34.15 36.88
CA SER A 55 -68.74 -34.84 37.77
C SER A 55 -69.43 -35.93 38.59
N GLU A 56 -68.68 -36.94 39.02
CA GLU A 56 -69.18 -38.02 39.90
C GLU A 56 -69.83 -37.49 41.18
N LYS A 57 -69.35 -36.35 41.71
CA LYS A 57 -69.96 -35.66 42.86
C LYS A 57 -71.38 -35.16 42.56
N CYS A 58 -71.64 -34.72 41.32
CA CYS A 58 -72.96 -34.28 40.89
C CYS A 58 -73.88 -35.46 40.64
N LYS A 59 -73.38 -36.51 39.97
CA LYS A 59 -74.13 -37.76 39.73
C LYS A 59 -74.58 -38.44 41.01
N ALA A 60 -73.75 -38.41 42.06
CA ALA A 60 -74.07 -38.98 43.37
C ALA A 60 -75.30 -38.34 44.05
N ARG A 61 -75.71 -37.13 43.64
CA ARG A 61 -76.95 -36.48 44.11
C ARG A 61 -78.20 -36.93 43.33
N GLY A 62 -77.97 -37.65 42.24
CA GLY A 62 -78.96 -38.20 41.32
C GLY A 62 -79.60 -37.18 40.39
N PHE A 63 -80.40 -37.69 39.46
CA PHE A 63 -81.09 -36.95 38.42
C PHE A 63 -82.59 -36.95 38.66
N THR A 64 -83.22 -35.80 38.40
CA THR A 64 -84.66 -35.71 38.15
C THR A 64 -84.87 -35.60 36.65
N VAL A 65 -85.50 -36.62 36.06
CA VAL A 65 -85.75 -36.69 34.62
C VAL A 65 -87.15 -36.21 34.29
N ILE A 66 -87.28 -35.14 33.52
CA ILE A 66 -88.56 -34.65 33.01
C ILE A 66 -88.78 -35.27 31.62
N VAL A 67 -89.79 -36.12 31.48
CA VAL A 67 -90.19 -36.68 30.19
C VAL A 67 -91.43 -35.92 29.72
N ASP A 68 -91.27 -35.01 28.76
CA ASP A 68 -92.41 -34.23 28.25
C ASP A 68 -93.19 -35.03 27.20
N GLY A 69 -94.21 -35.76 27.65
CA GLY A 69 -95.08 -36.56 26.80
C GLY A 69 -96.23 -35.78 26.16
N ARG A 70 -96.35 -34.45 26.37
CA ARG A 70 -97.53 -33.66 25.92
C ARG A 70 -97.78 -33.75 24.41
N LYS A 71 -96.73 -33.92 23.62
CA LYS A 71 -96.77 -33.96 22.14
C LYS A 71 -96.39 -35.32 21.55
N SER A 72 -96.42 -36.39 22.34
CA SER A 72 -95.94 -37.73 21.92
C SER A 72 -96.95 -38.85 22.20
N GLN A 73 -96.77 -39.98 21.52
CA GLN A 73 -97.58 -41.18 21.74
C GLN A 73 -97.15 -41.87 23.05
N TRP A 74 -98.12 -42.40 23.79
CA TRP A 74 -97.86 -43.01 25.11
C TRP A 74 -96.92 -44.23 25.06
N ASN A 75 -96.93 -45.00 23.97
CA ASN A 75 -95.99 -46.10 23.76
C ASN A 75 -94.55 -45.60 23.71
N ILE A 76 -94.29 -44.44 23.09
CA ILE A 76 -92.97 -43.82 23.03
C ILE A 76 -92.56 -43.35 24.43
N VAL A 77 -93.46 -42.69 25.17
CA VAL A 77 -93.22 -42.28 26.56
C VAL A 77 -92.85 -43.49 27.44
N LYS A 78 -93.59 -44.59 27.32
CA LYS A 78 -93.31 -45.83 28.05
C LYS A 78 -91.94 -46.41 27.67
N THR A 79 -91.61 -46.45 26.38
CA THR A 79 -90.29 -46.91 25.91
C THR A 79 -89.15 -46.07 26.47
N VAL A 80 -89.29 -44.73 26.48
CA VAL A 80 -88.27 -43.83 27.06
C VAL A 80 -88.13 -44.03 28.57
N VAL A 81 -89.24 -44.15 29.31
CA VAL A 81 -89.16 -44.43 30.76
C VAL A 81 -88.49 -45.77 31.05
N LEU A 82 -88.79 -46.81 30.26
CA LEU A 82 -88.10 -48.11 30.37
C LEU A 82 -86.63 -48.03 29.96
N MET A 83 -86.29 -47.18 28.99
CA MET A 83 -84.90 -46.96 28.55
C MET A 83 -84.05 -46.34 29.66
N LEU A 84 -84.60 -45.40 30.45
CA LEU A 84 -83.91 -44.80 31.60
C LEU A 84 -83.47 -45.85 32.63
N GLN A 85 -84.20 -46.97 32.74
CA GLN A 85 -83.84 -48.11 33.59
C GLN A 85 -82.54 -48.80 33.14
N ASN A 86 -82.24 -48.79 31.84
CA ASN A 86 -81.03 -49.43 31.31
C ASN A 86 -79.85 -48.46 31.24
N VAL A 87 -80.12 -47.16 31.02
CA VAL A 87 -79.09 -46.14 30.80
C VAL A 87 -78.59 -45.54 32.12
N ILE A 88 -79.46 -45.29 33.12
CA ILE A 88 -79.11 -44.58 34.36
C ILE A 88 -79.86 -45.01 35.64
N PRO A 89 -80.16 -46.30 35.87
CA PRO A 89 -81.03 -46.70 36.97
C PRO A 89 -80.49 -46.30 38.35
N ALA A 90 -79.17 -46.34 38.56
CA ALA A 90 -78.56 -46.05 39.86
C ALA A 90 -78.46 -44.55 40.18
N GLU A 91 -78.61 -43.69 39.17
CA GLU A 91 -78.45 -42.25 39.29
C GLU A 91 -79.77 -41.49 39.15
N VAL A 92 -80.85 -42.11 38.68
CA VAL A 92 -82.17 -41.45 38.58
C VAL A 92 -82.91 -41.53 39.90
N SER A 93 -83.23 -40.38 40.47
CA SER A 93 -83.91 -40.28 41.75
C SER A 93 -85.40 -39.96 41.62
N LEU A 94 -85.84 -39.43 40.47
CA LEU A 94 -87.25 -39.13 40.16
C LEU A 94 -87.45 -39.00 38.64
N VAL A 95 -88.54 -39.55 38.10
CA VAL A 95 -88.98 -39.34 36.72
C VAL A 95 -90.34 -38.66 36.71
N CYS A 96 -90.38 -37.44 36.19
CA CYS A 96 -91.58 -36.63 36.02
C CYS A 96 -92.11 -36.77 34.60
N VAL A 97 -93.16 -37.57 34.40
CA VAL A 97 -93.82 -37.69 33.09
C VAL A 97 -94.87 -36.59 32.96
N VAL A 98 -94.62 -35.63 32.08
CA VAL A 98 -95.51 -34.50 31.82
C VAL A 98 -96.58 -34.92 30.83
N LYS A 99 -97.84 -34.80 31.26
CA LYS A 99 -99.02 -35.17 30.45
C LYS A 99 -99.81 -33.92 30.00
N PRO A 100 -100.60 -34.00 28.92
CA PRO A 100 -101.58 -32.97 28.56
C PRO A 100 -102.58 -32.71 29.70
N ASP A 101 -103.12 -31.49 29.76
CA ASP A 101 -104.14 -31.13 30.75
C ASP A 101 -105.47 -31.86 30.51
N GLU A 102 -105.88 -32.02 29.24
CA GLU A 102 -107.07 -32.76 28.79
C GLU A 102 -106.80 -34.27 28.59
N PHE A 103 -106.14 -34.91 29.55
CA PHE A 103 -105.88 -36.35 29.49
C PHE A 103 -107.12 -37.15 29.95
N TRP A 104 -107.96 -37.55 29.00
CA TRP A 104 -109.21 -38.29 29.24
C TRP A 104 -108.96 -39.78 29.47
N ASP A 105 -108.92 -40.18 30.75
CA ASP A 105 -109.65 -41.31 31.36
C ASP A 105 -109.05 -41.58 32.77
N LYS A 106 -109.82 -41.37 33.84
CA LYS A 106 -109.36 -41.57 35.24
C LYS A 106 -108.97 -43.04 35.54
N LYS A 107 -109.30 -43.98 34.65
CA LYS A 107 -108.89 -45.39 34.74
C LYS A 107 -107.53 -45.70 34.12
N VAL A 108 -107.03 -44.87 33.19
CA VAL A 108 -105.74 -45.08 32.50
C VAL A 108 -104.58 -44.47 33.29
N THR A 109 -104.80 -43.36 34.00
CA THR A 109 -103.75 -42.64 34.74
C THR A 109 -103.19 -43.40 35.95
N HIS A 110 -103.96 -44.28 36.59
CA HIS A 110 -103.48 -45.10 37.73
C HIS A 110 -102.78 -46.40 37.30
N PHE A 111 -102.91 -46.82 36.04
CA PHE A 111 -102.49 -48.16 35.58
C PHE A 111 -101.20 -48.20 34.76
N CYS A 112 -100.75 -47.06 34.22
CA CYS A 112 -99.74 -47.06 33.16
C CYS A 112 -98.32 -47.51 33.58
N PHE A 113 -97.99 -47.53 34.87
CA PHE A 113 -96.69 -48.01 35.37
C PHE A 113 -96.77 -48.81 36.68
N TRP A 114 -97.97 -49.05 37.23
CA TRP A 114 -98.14 -49.68 38.54
C TRP A 114 -97.68 -51.15 38.56
N LYS A 115 -97.83 -51.88 37.44
CA LYS A 115 -97.30 -53.25 37.26
C LYS A 115 -95.77 -53.32 37.22
N GLU A 116 -95.09 -52.19 36.97
CA GLU A 116 -93.64 -52.10 36.79
C GLU A 116 -92.96 -51.31 37.93
N LYS A 117 -93.74 -50.82 38.92
CA LYS A 117 -93.28 -49.94 40.01
C LYS A 117 -92.10 -50.50 40.82
N ASP A 118 -92.14 -51.80 41.16
CA ASP A 118 -91.07 -52.44 41.94
C ASP A 118 -89.87 -52.87 41.06
N ARG A 119 -89.94 -52.71 39.73
CA ARG A 119 -88.88 -53.10 38.79
C ARG A 119 -88.02 -51.93 38.29
N LEU A 120 -88.55 -50.71 38.27
CA LEU A 120 -87.94 -49.56 37.58
C LEU A 120 -86.75 -48.91 38.32
N GLY A 121 -86.51 -49.21 39.60
CA GLY A 121 -85.36 -48.67 40.36
C GLY A 121 -85.46 -47.19 40.77
N PHE A 122 -86.44 -46.44 40.22
CA PHE A 122 -86.68 -45.02 40.51
C PHE A 122 -88.18 -44.70 40.63
N GLU A 123 -88.50 -43.57 41.27
CA GLU A 123 -89.88 -43.09 41.41
C GLU A 123 -90.38 -42.44 40.12
N VAL A 124 -91.60 -42.80 39.67
CA VAL A 124 -92.24 -42.20 38.49
C VAL A 124 -93.51 -41.47 38.89
N ILE A 125 -93.62 -40.18 38.56
CA ILE A 125 -94.80 -39.36 38.80
C ILE A 125 -95.41 -38.85 37.49
N LEU A 126 -96.74 -38.91 37.41
CA LEU A 126 -97.51 -38.34 36.31
C LEU A 126 -98.04 -36.96 36.72
N VAL A 127 -97.62 -35.91 36.02
CA VAL A 127 -97.87 -34.53 36.44
C VAL A 127 -98.21 -33.65 35.23
N SER A 128 -99.04 -32.61 35.42
CA SER A 128 -99.21 -31.59 34.38
C SER A 128 -98.09 -30.56 34.46
N ALA A 129 -97.75 -29.91 33.35
CA ALA A 129 -96.63 -28.96 33.28
C ALA A 129 -96.68 -27.92 34.41
N ASN A 130 -97.85 -27.30 34.62
CA ASN A 130 -98.06 -26.26 35.65
C ASN A 130 -97.95 -26.76 37.11
N LYS A 131 -97.83 -28.08 37.34
CA LYS A 131 -97.69 -28.68 38.68
C LYS A 131 -96.27 -29.17 38.97
N LEU A 132 -95.34 -29.09 38.01
CA LEU A 132 -93.94 -29.45 38.22
C LEU A 132 -93.26 -28.56 39.28
N THR A 133 -93.71 -27.32 39.41
CA THR A 133 -93.27 -26.35 40.43
C THR A 133 -93.47 -26.81 41.89
N ARG A 134 -94.26 -27.87 42.11
CA ARG A 134 -94.42 -28.50 43.43
C ARG A 134 -93.21 -29.34 43.83
N TYR A 135 -92.48 -29.87 42.86
CA TYR A 135 -91.35 -30.79 43.04
C TYR A 135 -90.01 -30.11 42.76
N ILE A 136 -90.00 -29.17 41.81
CA ILE A 136 -88.83 -28.40 41.40
C ILE A 136 -89.12 -26.91 41.66
N GLU A 137 -88.15 -26.16 42.14
CA GLU A 137 -88.34 -24.72 42.35
C GLU A 137 -88.52 -23.99 41.01
N PRO A 138 -89.41 -22.98 40.91
CA PRO A 138 -89.64 -22.27 39.65
C PRO A 138 -88.36 -21.70 39.02
N CYS A 139 -87.40 -21.22 39.82
CA CYS A 139 -86.12 -20.70 39.33
C CYS A 139 -85.16 -21.75 38.78
N GLN A 140 -85.42 -23.05 39.01
CA GLN A 140 -84.62 -24.18 38.54
C GLN A 140 -85.27 -24.92 37.37
N LEU A 141 -86.43 -24.45 36.91
CA LEU A 141 -87.24 -25.08 35.88
C LEU A 141 -87.36 -24.17 34.66
N THR A 142 -87.36 -24.75 33.46
CA THR A 142 -87.51 -23.97 32.22
C THR A 142 -88.92 -23.40 32.06
N ASP A 143 -89.05 -22.34 31.28
CA ASP A 143 -90.30 -21.60 31.01
C ASP A 143 -91.44 -22.48 30.50
N GLU A 144 -91.13 -23.46 29.64
CA GLU A 144 -92.06 -24.43 29.05
C GLU A 144 -92.77 -25.35 30.07
N PHE A 145 -92.30 -25.35 31.32
CA PHE A 145 -92.87 -26.06 32.47
C PHE A 145 -93.30 -25.13 33.61
N GLY A 146 -93.41 -23.82 33.35
CA GLY A 146 -93.87 -22.83 34.33
C GLY A 146 -92.78 -22.34 35.30
N GLY A 147 -91.51 -22.49 34.93
CA GLY A 147 -90.37 -21.92 35.65
C GLY A 147 -89.84 -20.62 35.02
N SER A 148 -88.71 -20.16 35.53
CA SER A 148 -88.03 -18.92 35.10
C SER A 148 -86.56 -19.13 34.71
N LEU A 149 -86.07 -20.38 34.65
CA LEU A 149 -84.73 -20.71 34.18
C LEU A 149 -84.66 -20.56 32.65
N VAL A 150 -83.77 -19.70 32.18
CA VAL A 150 -83.54 -19.51 30.74
C VAL A 150 -82.57 -20.58 30.26
N TYR A 151 -82.96 -21.35 29.23
CA TYR A 151 -82.09 -22.32 28.58
C TYR A 151 -82.15 -22.16 27.07
N ASP A 152 -81.00 -21.86 26.45
CA ASP A 152 -80.82 -21.88 25.00
C ASP A 152 -79.93 -23.06 24.62
N HIS A 153 -80.50 -23.98 23.84
CA HIS A 153 -79.84 -25.21 23.45
C HIS A 153 -78.68 -24.99 22.47
N LEU A 154 -78.85 -24.09 21.51
CA LEU A 154 -77.81 -23.82 20.50
C LEU A 154 -76.65 -23.06 21.14
N ASP A 155 -76.97 -22.12 22.02
CA ASP A 155 -75.98 -21.40 22.83
C ASP A 155 -75.18 -22.33 23.75
N TRP A 156 -75.84 -23.29 24.43
CA TRP A 156 -75.15 -24.32 25.22
C TRP A 156 -74.25 -25.19 24.35
N LEU A 157 -74.76 -25.67 23.21
CA LEU A 157 -74.04 -26.58 22.32
C LEU A 157 -72.79 -25.93 21.72
N ASN A 158 -72.90 -24.68 21.26
CA ASN A 158 -71.77 -23.92 20.72
C ASN A 158 -70.68 -23.74 21.79
N LYS A 159 -71.03 -23.33 23.01
CA LYS A 159 -70.05 -23.19 24.09
C LYS A 159 -69.39 -24.50 24.45
N ARG A 160 -70.17 -25.60 24.47
CA ARG A 160 -69.63 -26.92 24.78
C ARG A 160 -68.61 -27.37 23.74
N LEU A 161 -68.86 -27.10 22.45
CA LEU A 161 -67.90 -27.39 21.38
C LEU A 161 -66.61 -26.59 21.55
N VAL A 162 -66.70 -25.29 21.84
CA VAL A 162 -65.53 -24.42 22.05
C VAL A 162 -64.72 -24.90 23.26
N PHE A 163 -65.38 -25.22 24.37
CA PHE A 163 -64.74 -25.72 25.59
C PHE A 163 -64.02 -27.05 25.37
N GLU A 164 -64.67 -28.03 24.73
CA GLU A 164 -64.05 -29.33 24.45
C GLU A 164 -62.89 -29.20 23.45
N LYS A 165 -63.06 -28.36 22.42
CA LYS A 165 -62.00 -28.06 21.44
C LYS A 165 -60.78 -27.46 22.16
N PHE A 166 -60.98 -26.38 22.91
CA PHE A 166 -59.90 -25.73 23.65
C PHE A 166 -59.20 -26.68 24.61
N THR A 167 -59.97 -27.47 25.37
CA THR A 167 -59.41 -28.43 26.33
C THR A 167 -58.52 -29.44 25.64
N LYS A 168 -58.98 -30.02 24.53
CA LYS A 168 -58.24 -31.02 23.75
C LYS A 168 -56.96 -30.43 23.12
N GLU A 169 -57.07 -29.28 22.46
CA GLU A 169 -55.93 -28.60 21.84
C GLU A 169 -54.90 -28.19 22.90
N SER A 170 -55.35 -27.65 24.03
CA SER A 170 -54.49 -27.26 25.16
C SER A 170 -53.76 -28.43 25.77
N THR A 171 -54.42 -29.56 26.03
CA THR A 171 -53.75 -30.74 26.60
C THR A 171 -52.75 -31.34 25.63
N SER A 172 -53.11 -31.46 24.35
CA SER A 172 -52.19 -31.97 23.31
C SER A 172 -50.96 -31.09 23.18
N LEU A 173 -51.17 -29.77 23.12
CA LEU A 173 -50.08 -28.81 23.04
C LEU A 173 -49.21 -28.83 24.30
N LEU A 174 -49.80 -28.94 25.49
CA LEU A 174 -49.05 -29.01 26.74
C LEU A 174 -48.14 -30.25 26.76
N ASP A 175 -48.65 -31.41 26.37
CA ASP A 175 -47.87 -32.65 26.29
C ASP A 175 -46.69 -32.48 25.32
N GLU A 176 -46.91 -31.92 24.13
CA GLU A 176 -45.85 -31.65 23.15
C GLU A 176 -44.80 -30.65 23.67
N LEU A 177 -45.24 -29.52 24.25
CA LEU A 177 -44.35 -28.51 24.80
C LEU A 177 -43.50 -29.07 25.95
N THR A 178 -44.06 -29.95 26.79
CA THR A 178 -43.28 -30.58 27.87
C THR A 178 -42.16 -31.48 27.32
N VAL A 179 -42.43 -32.25 26.26
CA VAL A 179 -41.41 -33.08 25.62
C VAL A 179 -40.31 -32.22 25.00
N ILE A 180 -40.67 -31.16 24.27
CA ILE A 180 -39.71 -30.25 23.63
C ILE A 180 -38.83 -29.57 24.70
N ASN A 181 -39.44 -29.09 25.78
CA ASN A 181 -38.73 -28.37 26.85
C ASN A 181 -37.80 -29.27 27.67
N GLU A 182 -38.14 -30.55 27.86
CA GLU A 182 -37.30 -31.49 28.60
C GLU A 182 -36.15 -32.06 27.75
N ASN A 183 -36.33 -32.18 26.43
CA ASN A 183 -35.27 -32.70 25.55
C ASN A 183 -34.01 -31.80 25.56
N GLU A 184 -34.16 -30.48 25.61
CA GLU A 184 -33.01 -29.55 25.67
C GLU A 184 -32.26 -29.59 27.00
N LYS A 185 -32.93 -29.88 28.13
CA LYS A 185 -32.24 -30.04 29.42
C LYS A 185 -31.31 -31.25 29.45
N GLY A 186 -31.61 -32.29 28.67
CA GLY A 186 -30.78 -33.49 28.54
C GLY A 186 -29.54 -33.30 27.66
N SER A 187 -29.63 -32.41 26.67
CA SER A 187 -28.59 -32.23 25.65
C SER A 187 -27.39 -31.37 26.10
N GLN A 188 -27.40 -30.83 27.32
CA GLN A 188 -26.23 -30.17 27.92
C GLN A 188 -25.10 -31.15 28.30
N ALA A 189 -25.34 -32.48 28.21
CA ALA A 189 -24.37 -33.49 28.64
C ALA A 189 -23.62 -34.23 27.50
N ASP A 190 -24.08 -34.18 26.24
CA ASP A 190 -23.45 -34.93 25.14
C ASP A 190 -23.32 -34.05 23.87
N LYS A 191 -22.07 -33.72 23.52
CA LYS A 191 -21.70 -32.83 22.40
C LYS A 191 -21.81 -33.48 21.01
N ASP A 192 -22.19 -34.75 20.90
CA ASP A 192 -22.14 -35.52 19.65
C ASP A 192 -23.50 -36.16 19.29
N ARG A 193 -24.49 -35.36 18.87
CA ARG A 193 -25.61 -35.88 18.06
C ARG A 193 -26.09 -34.89 17.02
N SER A 194 -25.56 -35.06 15.81
CA SER A 194 -26.15 -34.58 14.57
C SER A 194 -27.54 -35.20 14.35
N SER A 195 -28.52 -34.36 14.02
CA SER A 195 -29.89 -34.72 13.59
C SER A 195 -30.95 -34.83 14.71
N GLU A 196 -31.15 -33.76 15.48
CA GLU A 196 -32.44 -33.58 16.16
C GLU A 196 -33.36 -32.76 15.26
N SER A 197 -34.40 -33.44 14.76
CA SER A 197 -35.50 -32.86 14.02
C SER A 197 -36.02 -31.60 14.72
N ASN A 198 -36.21 -30.51 13.96
CA ASN A 198 -36.95 -29.33 14.38
C ASN A 198 -38.40 -29.75 14.72
N ILE A 199 -38.63 -30.25 15.93
CA ILE A 199 -39.95 -30.62 16.42
C ILE A 199 -40.69 -29.32 16.69
N MET A 200 -41.56 -28.96 15.75
CA MET A 200 -42.53 -27.89 15.94
C MET A 200 -43.81 -28.44 16.56
N PRO A 201 -44.48 -27.68 17.45
CA PRO A 201 -45.76 -28.09 17.99
C PRO A 201 -46.82 -28.16 16.89
N SER A 202 -47.77 -29.07 17.06
CA SER A 202 -48.87 -29.34 16.13
C SER A 202 -49.89 -28.19 16.06
N PHE A 203 -49.98 -27.40 17.13
CA PHE A 203 -50.78 -26.19 17.22
C PHE A 203 -49.89 -24.99 17.49
N ASP A 204 -50.29 -23.85 16.95
CA ASP A 204 -49.68 -22.57 17.31
C ASP A 204 -50.07 -22.18 18.76
N PRO A 205 -49.09 -22.06 19.69
CA PRO A 205 -49.37 -21.76 21.09
C PRO A 205 -50.10 -20.43 21.29
N GLU A 206 -49.84 -19.42 20.47
CA GLU A 206 -50.49 -18.12 20.57
C GLU A 206 -51.98 -18.24 20.23
N THR A 207 -52.31 -18.95 19.16
CA THR A 207 -53.70 -19.23 18.76
C THR A 207 -54.47 -19.99 19.84
N VAL A 208 -53.86 -21.01 20.47
CA VAL A 208 -54.51 -21.79 21.54
C VAL A 208 -54.71 -20.94 22.80
N LEU A 209 -53.70 -20.17 23.19
CA LEU A 209 -53.80 -19.22 24.30
C LEU A 209 -54.90 -18.19 24.04
N GLN A 210 -54.97 -17.61 22.84
CA GLN A 210 -55.99 -16.65 22.45
C GLN A 210 -57.40 -17.25 22.56
N THR A 211 -57.60 -18.46 22.02
CA THR A 211 -58.86 -19.21 22.12
C THR A 211 -59.27 -19.43 23.59
N GLY A 212 -58.30 -19.73 24.46
CA GLY A 212 -58.54 -19.91 25.90
C GLY A 212 -58.91 -18.61 26.62
N HIS A 213 -58.29 -17.49 26.27
CA HIS A 213 -58.64 -16.18 26.84
C HIS A 213 -60.04 -15.72 26.41
N GLU A 214 -60.42 -15.94 25.16
CA GLU A 214 -61.77 -15.67 24.65
C GLU A 214 -62.82 -16.51 25.40
N LEU A 215 -62.57 -17.83 25.51
CA LEU A 215 -63.43 -18.74 26.27
C LEU A 215 -63.54 -18.34 27.75
N LEU A 216 -62.43 -17.94 28.38
CA LEU A 216 -62.43 -17.48 29.77
C LEU A 216 -63.24 -16.18 29.94
N SER A 217 -63.12 -15.23 29.00
CA SER A 217 -63.88 -13.98 29.00
C SER A 217 -65.39 -14.24 28.93
N GLU A 218 -65.82 -15.14 28.03
CA GLU A 218 -67.22 -15.56 27.93
C GLU A 218 -67.73 -16.20 29.23
N LEU A 219 -66.94 -17.09 29.85
CA LEU A 219 -67.29 -17.73 31.12
C LEU A 219 -67.36 -16.73 32.29
N GLN A 220 -66.52 -15.69 32.30
CA GLN A 220 -66.50 -14.66 33.35
C GLN A 220 -67.65 -13.64 33.23
N GLN A 221 -67.99 -13.20 32.02
CA GLN A 221 -69.10 -12.26 31.78
C GLN A 221 -70.44 -12.80 32.32
N ARG A 222 -70.62 -14.12 32.33
CA ARG A 222 -71.83 -14.78 32.87
C ARG A 222 -72.00 -14.66 34.38
N ARG A 223 -70.93 -14.51 35.16
CA ARG A 223 -71.06 -14.26 36.61
C ARG A 223 -71.46 -12.82 36.93
N PHE A 224 -71.01 -11.85 36.13
CA PHE A 224 -71.14 -10.43 36.46
C PHE A 224 -72.46 -9.81 35.98
N ASN A 225 -73.02 -10.28 34.86
CA ASN A 225 -74.34 -9.83 34.38
C ASN A 225 -75.53 -10.22 35.30
N GLY A 226 -75.29 -10.92 36.41
CA GLY A 226 -76.29 -11.21 37.44
C GLY A 226 -76.37 -10.20 38.59
N SER A 227 -75.53 -9.17 38.65
CA SER A 227 -75.42 -8.34 39.88
C SER A 227 -75.53 -6.82 39.72
N GLU A 228 -75.64 -6.24 38.52
CA GLU A 228 -75.76 -4.78 38.40
C GLU A 228 -76.89 -4.36 37.47
N GLY A 229 -78.04 -4.08 38.07
CA GLY A 229 -79.21 -3.52 37.41
C GLY A 229 -80.47 -3.73 38.25
N GLY A 230 -80.79 -2.76 39.10
CA GLY A 230 -81.97 -2.81 39.96
C GLY A 230 -83.25 -3.04 39.16
N GLY A 231 -83.86 -4.21 39.34
CA GLY A 231 -85.15 -4.56 38.76
C GLY A 231 -85.37 -6.07 38.66
N GLY A 232 -85.73 -6.72 39.78
CA GLY A 232 -86.50 -7.97 39.83
C GLY A 232 -86.14 -9.12 38.87
N GLY A 233 -84.88 -9.24 38.45
CA GLY A 233 -84.40 -10.22 37.47
C GLY A 233 -83.80 -11.45 38.14
N THR A 234 -84.23 -12.61 37.67
CA THR A 234 -83.95 -13.97 38.13
C THR A 234 -82.45 -14.25 38.34
N ALA A 235 -82.07 -14.76 39.51
CA ALA A 235 -80.72 -15.27 39.77
C ALA A 235 -80.45 -16.51 38.91
N TRP A 236 -79.69 -16.34 37.82
CA TRP A 236 -79.12 -17.44 37.06
C TRP A 236 -78.12 -18.20 37.97
N SER A 237 -78.36 -19.48 38.22
CA SER A 237 -77.39 -20.36 38.90
C SER A 237 -76.68 -21.21 37.83
N PRO A 238 -75.37 -21.01 37.59
CA PRO A 238 -74.62 -21.85 36.66
C PRO A 238 -74.67 -23.32 37.10
N MET A 239 -74.59 -24.25 36.15
CA MET A 239 -74.43 -25.66 36.45
C MET A 239 -73.11 -25.88 37.22
N ASP A 240 -73.05 -26.83 38.17
CA ASP A 240 -71.82 -27.11 38.93
C ASP A 240 -70.63 -27.46 38.01
N ASP A 241 -70.89 -27.99 36.81
CA ASP A 241 -69.88 -28.26 35.76
C ASP A 241 -69.39 -26.98 35.05
N GLU A 242 -70.27 -26.01 34.80
CA GLU A 242 -69.93 -24.70 34.25
C GLU A 242 -69.12 -23.85 35.26
N LEU A 243 -69.38 -24.06 36.56
CA LEU A 243 -68.58 -23.56 37.67
C LEU A 243 -67.17 -24.19 37.75
N LEU A 244 -66.99 -25.42 37.28
CA LEU A 244 -65.70 -26.13 37.23
C LEU A 244 -64.94 -25.86 35.92
N ALA A 245 -65.63 -25.52 34.83
CA ALA A 245 -65.05 -25.17 33.54
C ALA A 245 -64.10 -23.95 33.64
N GLN A 246 -64.49 -22.91 34.38
CA GLN A 246 -63.66 -21.71 34.55
C GLN A 246 -62.31 -22.00 35.26
N PRO A 247 -62.27 -22.62 36.45
CA PRO A 247 -61.02 -23.05 37.08
C PRO A 247 -60.17 -23.97 36.20
N GLN A 248 -60.80 -24.85 35.42
CA GLN A 248 -60.10 -25.74 34.49
C GLN A 248 -59.44 -24.98 33.34
N VAL A 249 -60.15 -24.04 32.71
CA VAL A 249 -59.60 -23.17 31.64
C VAL A 249 -58.46 -22.31 32.19
N MET A 250 -58.62 -21.69 33.37
CA MET A 250 -57.55 -20.90 33.99
C MET A 250 -56.30 -21.75 34.26
N LYS A 251 -56.47 -22.95 34.84
CA LYS A 251 -55.34 -23.85 35.08
C LYS A 251 -54.61 -24.26 33.79
N LEU A 252 -55.36 -24.54 32.72
CA LEU A 252 -54.78 -24.87 31.42
C LEU A 252 -54.04 -23.68 30.81
N LEU A 253 -54.61 -22.47 30.87
CA LEU A 253 -53.95 -21.25 30.42
C LEU A 253 -52.67 -20.96 31.18
N ASP A 254 -52.68 -21.08 32.52
CA ASP A 254 -51.48 -20.88 33.36
C ASP A 254 -50.39 -21.90 32.99
N SER A 255 -50.77 -23.17 32.85
CA SER A 255 -49.84 -24.25 32.49
C SER A 255 -49.26 -24.05 31.09
N LEU A 256 -50.11 -23.70 30.11
CA LEU A 256 -49.70 -23.41 28.74
C LEU A 256 -48.77 -22.20 28.70
N ARG A 257 -49.08 -21.12 29.42
CA ARG A 257 -48.25 -19.92 29.46
C ARG A 257 -46.86 -20.23 30.01
N GLU A 258 -46.78 -20.99 31.10
CA GLU A 258 -45.51 -21.40 31.69
C GLU A 258 -44.67 -22.25 30.72
N GLN A 259 -45.29 -23.27 30.10
CA GLN A 259 -44.59 -24.13 29.14
C GLN A 259 -44.23 -23.39 27.85
N TYR A 260 -45.06 -22.46 27.40
CA TYR A 260 -44.79 -21.64 26.23
C TYR A 260 -43.62 -20.68 26.47
N THR A 261 -43.51 -20.05 27.64
CA THR A 261 -42.33 -19.22 27.99
C THR A 261 -41.04 -20.05 27.97
N LYS A 262 -41.08 -21.29 28.48
CA LYS A 262 -39.93 -22.22 28.40
C LYS A 262 -39.59 -22.57 26.95
N TYR A 263 -40.60 -22.84 26.13
CA TYR A 263 -40.44 -23.13 24.71
C TYR A 263 -39.86 -21.94 23.93
N GLN A 264 -40.31 -20.72 24.21
CA GLN A 264 -39.76 -19.50 23.61
C GLN A 264 -38.27 -19.35 23.92
N GLU A 265 -37.85 -19.65 25.16
CA GLU A 265 -36.43 -19.64 25.52
C GLU A 265 -35.63 -20.72 24.78
N VAL A 266 -36.18 -21.94 24.66
CA VAL A 266 -35.58 -23.00 23.84
C VAL A 266 -35.39 -22.56 22.38
N CYS A 267 -36.42 -21.94 21.76
CA CYS A 267 -36.33 -21.42 20.41
C CYS A 267 -35.25 -20.33 20.27
N ARG A 268 -35.18 -19.40 21.24
CA ARG A 268 -34.15 -18.36 21.28
C ARG A 268 -32.75 -18.96 21.32
N GLN A 269 -32.53 -19.94 22.20
CA GLN A 269 -31.24 -20.62 22.36
C GLN A 269 -30.84 -21.41 21.10
N ARG A 270 -31.78 -22.13 20.47
CA ARG A 270 -31.54 -22.80 19.18
C ARG A 270 -31.15 -21.82 18.08
N SER A 271 -31.87 -20.72 17.95
CA SER A 271 -31.54 -19.68 16.97
C SER A 271 -30.14 -19.10 17.21
N LYS A 272 -29.77 -18.90 18.48
CA LYS A 272 -28.44 -18.39 18.85
C LYS A 272 -27.34 -19.40 18.52
N ARG A 273 -27.51 -20.68 18.87
CA ARG A 273 -26.55 -21.76 18.55
C ARG A 273 -26.33 -21.88 17.05
N SER A 274 -27.41 -21.81 16.26
CA SER A 274 -27.32 -21.83 14.79
C SER A 274 -26.55 -20.61 14.24
N GLN A 275 -26.71 -19.42 14.83
CA GLN A 275 -25.93 -18.24 14.44
C GLN A 275 -24.44 -18.41 14.80
N LEU A 276 -24.13 -18.99 15.97
CA LEU A 276 -22.76 -19.26 16.39
C LEU A 276 -22.06 -20.25 15.45
N GLU A 277 -22.74 -21.35 15.08
CA GLU A 277 -22.23 -22.34 14.12
C GLU A 277 -21.97 -21.73 12.73
N GLU A 278 -22.86 -20.84 12.26
CA GLU A 278 -22.68 -20.12 11.01
C GLU A 278 -21.45 -19.19 11.07
N ILE A 279 -21.30 -18.43 12.15
CA ILE A 279 -20.14 -17.55 12.37
C ILE A 279 -18.86 -18.38 12.43
N GLN A 280 -18.83 -19.47 13.20
CA GLN A 280 -17.67 -20.36 13.32
C GLN A 280 -17.26 -20.91 11.94
N THR A 281 -18.23 -21.33 11.14
CA THR A 281 -17.98 -21.84 9.77
C THR A 281 -17.36 -20.76 8.89
N LYS A 282 -17.90 -19.53 8.91
CA LYS A 282 -17.36 -18.41 8.13
C LYS A 282 -15.98 -17.97 8.62
N VAL A 283 -15.74 -17.92 9.93
CA VAL A 283 -14.42 -17.63 10.51
C VAL A 283 -13.39 -18.66 10.02
N MET A 284 -13.74 -19.94 10.04
CA MET A 284 -12.87 -21.01 9.55
C MET A 284 -12.57 -20.88 8.05
N GLN A 285 -13.55 -20.45 7.23
CA GLN A 285 -13.31 -20.18 5.80
C GLN A 285 -12.29 -19.05 5.61
N VAL A 286 -12.44 -17.93 6.32
CA VAL A 286 -11.51 -16.79 6.25
C VAL A 286 -10.10 -17.22 6.67
N VAL A 287 -9.97 -17.91 7.81
CA VAL A 287 -8.68 -18.39 8.33
C VAL A 287 -8.02 -19.34 7.35
N ASN A 288 -8.74 -20.35 6.85
CA ASN A 288 -8.20 -21.34 5.92
C ASN A 288 -7.76 -20.70 4.60
N TRP A 289 -8.49 -19.69 4.11
CA TRP A 289 -8.09 -18.99 2.90
C TRP A 289 -6.83 -18.15 3.12
N LEU A 290 -6.79 -17.36 4.19
CA LEU A 290 -5.66 -16.47 4.50
C LEU A 290 -4.38 -17.25 4.83
N GLU A 291 -4.47 -18.30 5.65
CA GLU A 291 -3.32 -19.14 6.02
C GLU A 291 -2.93 -20.16 4.93
N GLY A 292 -3.82 -20.44 3.98
CA GLY A 292 -3.56 -21.32 2.84
C GLY A 292 -3.27 -20.53 1.55
N PRO A 293 -4.25 -20.40 0.64
CA PRO A 293 -4.10 -19.68 -0.63
C PRO A 293 -3.47 -18.28 -0.54
N GLY A 294 -3.89 -17.45 0.41
CA GLY A 294 -3.36 -16.07 0.56
C GLY A 294 -1.86 -16.07 0.88
N THR A 295 -1.46 -16.90 1.85
CA THR A 295 -0.04 -17.08 2.20
C THR A 295 0.78 -17.68 1.05
N GLU A 296 0.24 -18.66 0.33
CA GLU A 296 0.90 -19.26 -0.85
C GLU A 296 1.14 -18.24 -1.97
N GLN A 297 0.18 -17.37 -2.23
CA GLN A 297 0.35 -16.30 -3.23
C GLN A 297 1.52 -15.38 -2.88
N LEU A 298 1.66 -15.00 -1.61
CA LEU A 298 2.76 -14.16 -1.15
C LEU A 298 4.09 -14.92 -1.18
N ARG A 299 4.10 -16.20 -0.81
CA ARG A 299 5.28 -17.06 -0.88
C ARG A 299 5.81 -17.24 -2.29
N THR A 300 4.94 -17.53 -3.25
CA THR A 300 5.36 -17.74 -4.66
C THR A 300 5.77 -16.44 -5.37
N GLN A 301 5.42 -15.28 -4.82
CA GLN A 301 5.73 -13.96 -5.39
C GLN A 301 6.80 -13.22 -4.58
N TRP A 302 7.95 -13.84 -4.36
CA TRP A 302 9.06 -13.27 -3.57
C TRP A 302 10.03 -12.38 -4.38
N GLY A 303 10.12 -12.55 -5.70
CA GLY A 303 11.08 -11.84 -6.54
C GLY A 303 10.89 -10.32 -6.58
N ILE A 304 11.97 -9.55 -6.76
CA ILE A 304 11.90 -8.08 -6.87
C ILE A 304 12.01 -7.53 -8.29
N GLY A 305 12.33 -8.41 -9.25
CA GLY A 305 12.61 -8.03 -10.62
C GLY A 305 14.05 -7.56 -10.81
N ASP A 306 14.57 -7.76 -12.02
CA ASP A 306 15.94 -7.43 -12.41
C ASP A 306 16.07 -6.08 -13.13
N SER A 307 14.96 -5.35 -13.21
CA SER A 307 14.83 -4.11 -13.98
C SER A 307 13.64 -3.29 -13.51
N ILE A 308 13.61 -2.02 -13.90
CA ILE A 308 12.50 -1.09 -13.64
C ILE A 308 11.17 -1.69 -14.11
N ARG A 309 11.15 -2.23 -15.34
CA ARG A 309 9.94 -2.82 -15.93
C ARG A 309 9.51 -4.09 -15.21
N ALA A 310 10.45 -4.97 -14.86
CA ALA A 310 10.13 -6.21 -14.12
C ALA A 310 9.58 -5.90 -12.72
N SER A 311 10.18 -4.94 -12.01
CA SER A 311 9.71 -4.48 -10.70
C SER A 311 8.31 -3.85 -10.78
N GLN A 312 8.02 -3.03 -11.79
CA GLN A 312 6.67 -2.48 -12.01
C GLN A 312 5.63 -3.56 -12.31
N ALA A 313 5.97 -4.57 -13.12
CA ALA A 313 5.05 -5.68 -13.39
C ALA A 313 4.73 -6.48 -12.12
N LEU A 314 5.71 -6.64 -11.22
CA LEU A 314 5.51 -7.27 -9.92
C LEU A 314 4.66 -6.40 -8.98
N GLN A 315 4.78 -5.07 -9.02
CA GLN A 315 3.89 -4.16 -8.29
C GLN A 315 2.43 -4.31 -8.74
N GLN A 316 2.17 -4.32 -10.04
CA GLN A 316 0.81 -4.52 -10.57
C GLN A 316 0.24 -5.87 -10.15
N LYS A 317 1.05 -6.93 -10.20
CA LYS A 317 0.64 -8.25 -9.74
C LYS A 317 0.38 -8.28 -8.22
N HIS A 318 1.12 -7.50 -7.44
CA HIS A 318 0.88 -7.38 -6.01
C HIS A 318 -0.44 -6.64 -5.72
N GLU A 319 -0.77 -5.58 -6.47
CA GLU A 319 -2.06 -4.89 -6.38
C GLU A 319 -3.24 -5.85 -6.66
N GLU A 320 -3.10 -6.77 -7.62
CA GLU A 320 -4.10 -7.82 -7.87
C GLU A 320 -4.28 -8.77 -6.67
N ILE A 321 -3.19 -9.12 -5.97
CA ILE A 321 -3.22 -9.96 -4.76
C ILE A 321 -3.86 -9.20 -3.60
N GLU A 322 -3.52 -7.92 -3.40
CA GLU A 322 -4.13 -7.05 -2.39
C GLU A 322 -5.64 -6.93 -2.62
N SER A 323 -6.08 -6.79 -3.87
CA SER A 323 -7.51 -6.77 -4.22
C SER A 323 -8.22 -8.04 -3.76
N GLN A 324 -7.62 -9.21 -3.97
CA GLN A 324 -8.21 -10.49 -3.51
C GLN A 324 -8.28 -10.56 -1.97
N HIS A 325 -7.24 -10.10 -1.27
CA HIS A 325 -7.24 -10.05 0.20
C HIS A 325 -8.28 -9.07 0.74
N SER A 326 -8.53 -7.96 0.04
CA SER A 326 -9.51 -6.94 0.47
C SER A 326 -10.94 -7.48 0.56
N GLU A 327 -11.31 -8.44 -0.29
CA GLU A 327 -12.61 -9.12 -0.23
C GLU A 327 -12.76 -9.91 1.08
N TRP A 328 -11.71 -10.63 1.49
CA TRP A 328 -11.70 -11.37 2.76
C TRP A 328 -11.62 -10.45 3.98
N PHE A 329 -10.92 -9.31 3.88
CA PHE A 329 -10.94 -8.31 4.95
C PHE A 329 -12.31 -7.66 5.14
N ALA A 330 -13.12 -7.53 4.08
CA ALA A 330 -14.51 -7.09 4.22
C ALA A 330 -15.36 -8.12 4.99
N VAL A 331 -15.20 -9.42 4.69
CA VAL A 331 -15.85 -10.52 5.43
C VAL A 331 -15.42 -10.51 6.90
N TYR A 332 -14.14 -10.27 7.17
CA TYR A 332 -13.61 -10.10 8.52
C TYR A 332 -14.35 -9.01 9.31
N VAL A 333 -14.52 -7.82 8.72
CA VAL A 333 -15.21 -6.70 9.39
C VAL A 333 -16.67 -7.07 9.70
N GLU A 334 -17.36 -7.70 8.75
CA GLU A 334 -18.75 -8.14 8.94
C GLU A 334 -18.86 -9.18 10.08
N LEU A 335 -17.99 -10.18 10.10
CA LEU A 335 -17.95 -11.21 11.14
C LEU A 335 -17.63 -10.61 12.51
N ASN A 336 -16.67 -9.69 12.59
CA ASN A 336 -16.36 -9.02 13.85
C ASN A 336 -17.53 -8.19 14.38
N GLN A 337 -18.32 -7.57 13.49
CA GLN A 337 -19.53 -6.86 13.88
C GLN A 337 -20.61 -7.82 14.41
N GLN A 338 -20.79 -8.97 13.75
CA GLN A 338 -21.72 -10.02 14.21
C GLN A 338 -21.31 -10.59 15.57
N ILE A 339 -20.02 -10.90 15.76
CA ILE A 339 -19.46 -11.37 17.04
C ILE A 339 -19.64 -10.32 18.13
N ALA A 340 -19.37 -9.04 17.85
CA ALA A 340 -19.56 -7.96 18.80
C ALA A 340 -21.03 -7.80 19.24
N ALA A 341 -21.99 -7.96 18.31
CA ALA A 341 -23.41 -7.93 18.62
C ALA A 341 -23.79 -9.07 19.58
N LEU A 342 -23.31 -10.29 19.34
CA LEU A 342 -23.55 -11.44 20.23
C LEU A 342 -22.91 -11.26 21.61
N LEU A 343 -21.69 -10.72 21.68
CA LEU A 343 -21.02 -10.40 22.94
C LEU A 343 -21.79 -9.35 23.76
N SER A 344 -22.40 -8.37 23.09
CA SER A 344 -23.21 -7.33 23.75
C SER A 344 -24.53 -7.86 24.32
N ALA A 345 -25.03 -9.01 23.84
CA ALA A 345 -26.27 -9.62 24.28
C ALA A 345 -26.18 -10.30 25.67
N GLY A 346 -24.97 -10.48 26.23
CA GLY A 346 -24.78 -10.67 27.68
C GLY A 346 -24.83 -12.10 28.24
N ASP A 347 -24.67 -13.14 27.42
CA ASP A 347 -24.63 -14.54 27.90
C ASP A 347 -23.18 -15.00 28.18
N GLU A 348 -22.87 -15.43 29.42
CA GLU A 348 -21.51 -15.81 29.84
C GLU A 348 -20.98 -17.12 29.21
N GLU A 349 -21.88 -18.05 28.84
CA GLU A 349 -21.52 -19.41 28.41
C GLU A 349 -20.74 -19.42 27.08
N ASP A 350 -21.09 -18.55 26.14
CA ASP A 350 -20.48 -18.46 24.80
C ASP A 350 -19.35 -17.41 24.72
N LEU A 351 -19.10 -16.68 25.81
CA LEU A 351 -18.19 -15.53 25.82
C LEU A 351 -16.75 -15.92 25.52
N MET A 352 -16.29 -17.08 26.03
CA MET A 352 -14.95 -17.58 25.74
C MET A 352 -14.79 -18.01 24.28
N GLU A 353 -15.78 -18.68 23.71
CA GLU A 353 -15.74 -19.15 22.31
C GLU A 353 -15.76 -17.98 21.33
N LEU A 354 -16.69 -17.02 21.51
CA LEU A 354 -16.79 -15.81 20.69
C LEU A 354 -15.50 -14.98 20.74
N LYS A 355 -14.90 -14.81 21.92
CA LYS A 355 -13.60 -14.13 22.06
C LYS A 355 -12.48 -14.90 21.38
N GLY A 356 -12.48 -16.23 21.47
CA GLY A 356 -11.51 -17.08 20.79
C GLY A 356 -11.57 -16.91 19.27
N LEU A 357 -12.77 -16.96 18.69
CA LEU A 357 -12.99 -16.74 17.26
C LEU A 357 -12.58 -15.32 16.82
N GLN A 358 -12.95 -14.30 17.58
CA GLN A 358 -12.57 -12.91 17.32
C GLN A 358 -11.04 -12.73 17.33
N GLN A 359 -10.36 -13.31 18.32
CA GLN A 359 -8.91 -13.22 18.43
C GLN A 359 -8.21 -13.93 17.27
N GLN A 360 -8.61 -15.17 16.97
CA GLN A 360 -8.04 -15.95 15.87
C GLN A 360 -8.18 -15.21 14.53
N LEU A 361 -9.37 -14.68 14.27
CA LEU A 361 -9.66 -13.94 13.04
C LEU A 361 -8.82 -12.65 12.95
N SER A 362 -8.71 -11.91 14.06
CA SER A 362 -7.89 -10.70 14.13
C SER A 362 -6.41 -11.01 13.90
N ASP A 363 -5.87 -12.02 14.58
CA ASP A 363 -4.45 -12.41 14.48
C ASP A 363 -4.05 -12.76 13.05
N VAL A 364 -4.87 -13.55 12.36
CA VAL A 364 -4.60 -13.94 10.97
C VAL A 364 -4.71 -12.75 10.02
N CYS A 365 -5.73 -11.90 10.17
CA CYS A 365 -5.90 -10.73 9.31
C CYS A 365 -4.77 -9.71 9.48
N TYR A 366 -4.38 -9.39 10.72
CA TYR A 366 -3.27 -8.48 10.99
C TYR A 366 -1.95 -9.02 10.45
N ARG A 367 -1.69 -10.33 10.60
CA ARG A 367 -0.48 -10.97 10.06
C ARG A 367 -0.44 -10.84 8.54
N GLN A 368 -1.51 -11.19 7.83
CA GLN A 368 -1.56 -11.05 6.36
C GLN A 368 -1.44 -9.60 5.91
N ALA A 369 -2.13 -8.65 6.56
CA ALA A 369 -2.03 -7.23 6.24
C ALA A 369 -0.58 -6.73 6.36
N SER A 370 0.12 -7.11 7.44
CA SER A 370 1.53 -6.74 7.61
C SER A 370 2.45 -7.36 6.56
N GLN A 371 2.18 -8.59 6.11
CA GLN A 371 2.95 -9.23 5.04
C GLN A 371 2.73 -8.56 3.68
N LEU A 372 1.50 -8.15 3.38
CA LEU A 372 1.17 -7.38 2.18
C LEU A 372 1.90 -6.03 2.18
N GLU A 373 1.74 -5.24 3.23
CA GLU A 373 2.39 -3.94 3.38
C GLU A 373 3.92 -4.06 3.27
N PHE A 374 4.49 -5.05 3.95
CA PHE A 374 5.92 -5.32 3.88
C PHE A 374 6.39 -5.63 2.44
N ARG A 375 5.62 -6.47 1.72
CA ARG A 375 5.93 -6.83 0.33
C ARG A 375 5.83 -5.63 -0.61
N GLN A 376 4.83 -4.78 -0.43
CA GLN A 376 4.65 -3.52 -1.16
C GLN A 376 5.88 -2.61 -0.97
N ASN A 377 6.35 -2.46 0.27
CA ASN A 377 7.52 -1.64 0.60
C ASN A 377 8.82 -2.17 -0.05
N ILE A 378 9.01 -3.49 -0.10
CA ILE A 378 10.15 -4.10 -0.82
C ILE A 378 10.08 -3.81 -2.32
N LEU A 379 8.91 -3.96 -2.95
CA LEU A 379 8.76 -3.70 -4.38
C LEU A 379 9.00 -2.23 -4.71
N GLN A 380 8.51 -1.31 -3.88
CA GLN A 380 8.75 0.12 -4.03
C GLN A 380 10.24 0.45 -3.92
N SER A 381 10.91 -0.08 -2.90
CA SER A 381 12.35 0.11 -2.71
C SER A 381 13.16 -0.47 -3.88
N ALA A 382 12.78 -1.65 -4.40
CA ALA A 382 13.41 -2.25 -5.57
C ALA A 382 13.21 -1.40 -6.84
N HIS A 383 12.01 -0.86 -7.04
CA HIS A 383 11.74 0.02 -8.17
C HIS A 383 12.63 1.27 -8.13
N GLU A 384 12.73 1.91 -6.97
CA GLU A 384 13.56 3.10 -6.77
C GLU A 384 15.05 2.81 -6.91
N PHE A 385 15.51 1.65 -6.45
CA PHE A 385 16.88 1.18 -6.64
C PHE A 385 17.20 1.06 -8.14
N HIS A 386 16.35 0.38 -8.90
CA HIS A 386 16.52 0.19 -10.34
C HIS A 386 16.46 1.49 -11.15
N MET A 387 15.56 2.41 -10.79
CA MET A 387 15.51 3.75 -11.38
C MET A 387 16.84 4.49 -11.16
N THR A 388 17.36 4.44 -9.94
CA THR A 388 18.62 5.11 -9.57
C THR A 388 19.82 4.49 -10.30
N ALA A 389 19.83 3.16 -10.46
CA ALA A 389 20.85 2.44 -11.22
C ALA A 389 20.84 2.85 -12.71
N GLN A 390 19.64 2.98 -13.31
CA GLN A 390 19.51 3.44 -14.69
C GLN A 390 19.98 4.88 -14.86
N ASP A 391 19.59 5.79 -13.97
CA ASP A 391 20.03 7.19 -14.01
C ASP A 391 21.55 7.30 -13.89
N LEU A 392 22.16 6.53 -12.97
CA LEU A 392 23.62 6.47 -12.84
C LEU A 392 24.28 5.90 -14.10
N SER A 393 23.71 4.85 -14.70
CA SER A 393 24.21 4.30 -15.98
C SER A 393 24.21 5.37 -17.06
N GLN A 394 23.14 6.15 -17.20
CA GLN A 394 23.06 7.24 -18.19
C GLN A 394 24.09 8.36 -17.91
N GLN A 395 24.31 8.70 -16.64
CA GLN A 395 25.36 9.65 -16.26
C GLN A 395 26.76 9.13 -16.62
N LEU A 396 27.02 7.84 -16.38
CA LEU A 396 28.27 7.18 -16.75
C LEU A 396 28.45 7.11 -18.27
N ASP A 397 27.41 6.83 -19.04
CA ASP A 397 27.45 6.88 -20.51
C ASP A 397 27.77 8.28 -21.01
N GLY A 398 27.15 9.31 -20.42
CA GLY A 398 27.46 10.70 -20.72
C GLY A 398 28.89 11.09 -20.38
N LEU A 399 29.40 10.64 -19.23
CA LEU A 399 30.80 10.85 -18.83
C LEU A 399 31.77 10.16 -19.79
N LEU A 400 31.52 8.90 -20.13
CA LEU A 400 32.32 8.14 -21.09
C LEU A 400 32.33 8.85 -22.46
N GLY A 401 31.18 9.37 -22.90
CA GLY A 401 31.08 10.19 -24.11
C GLY A 401 32.01 11.41 -24.08
N MET A 402 32.07 12.15 -22.96
CA MET A 402 32.99 13.29 -22.81
C MET A 402 34.46 12.89 -22.79
N LEU A 403 34.78 11.74 -22.18
CA LEU A 403 36.15 11.22 -22.09
C LEU A 403 36.66 10.75 -23.45
N CYS A 404 35.79 10.14 -24.25
CA CYS A 404 36.09 9.62 -25.58
C CYS A 404 35.98 10.65 -26.70
N ALA A 405 35.28 11.77 -26.50
CA ALA A 405 35.15 12.82 -27.50
C ALA A 405 36.53 13.37 -27.93
N ASP A 406 36.70 13.81 -29.16
CA ASP A 406 37.93 14.48 -29.56
C ASP A 406 38.12 15.81 -28.82
N VAL A 407 39.36 16.17 -28.50
CA VAL A 407 39.67 17.53 -28.01
C VAL A 407 39.71 18.43 -29.23
N ALA A 408 38.63 19.17 -29.49
CA ALA A 408 38.63 20.17 -30.55
C ALA A 408 39.63 21.29 -30.22
N PRO A 409 40.35 21.84 -31.21
CA PRO A 409 41.18 23.01 -31.01
C PRO A 409 40.27 24.22 -30.72
N ALA A 410 40.11 24.53 -29.44
CA ALA A 410 39.37 25.66 -28.92
C ALA A 410 40.29 26.54 -28.08
N ASP A 411 39.89 27.79 -27.80
CA ASP A 411 40.70 28.67 -26.97
C ASP A 411 40.89 28.13 -25.54
N GLY A 412 41.90 28.65 -24.82
CA GLY A 412 42.21 28.20 -23.47
C GLY A 412 41.02 28.28 -22.51
N ALA A 413 40.12 29.26 -22.72
CA ALA A 413 38.89 29.43 -21.94
C ALA A 413 37.89 28.28 -22.14
N ALA A 414 37.64 27.86 -23.39
CA ALA A 414 36.78 26.73 -23.69
C ALA A 414 37.33 25.41 -23.13
N ILE A 415 38.65 25.21 -23.16
CA ILE A 415 39.28 24.02 -22.58
C ILE A 415 39.12 24.01 -21.06
N GLN A 416 39.34 25.14 -20.38
CA GLN A 416 39.12 25.27 -18.94
C GLN A 416 37.65 25.04 -18.55
N GLN A 417 36.70 25.56 -19.33
CA GLN A 417 35.27 25.32 -19.11
C GLN A 417 34.92 23.83 -19.24
N THR A 418 35.50 23.14 -20.23
CA THR A 418 35.25 21.70 -20.43
C THR A 418 35.86 20.86 -19.29
N LEU A 419 37.05 21.23 -18.78
CA LEU A 419 37.65 20.61 -17.59
C LEU A 419 36.77 20.80 -16.35
N LYS A 420 36.25 22.02 -16.13
CA LYS A 420 35.33 22.28 -15.02
C LYS A 420 34.06 21.44 -15.14
N HIS A 421 33.49 21.33 -16.33
CA HIS A 421 32.31 20.50 -16.57
C HIS A 421 32.58 19.01 -16.31
N LEU A 422 33.76 18.51 -16.68
CA LEU A 422 34.19 17.15 -16.38
C LEU A 422 34.26 16.91 -14.86
N GLU A 423 34.79 17.84 -14.08
CA GLU A 423 34.88 17.76 -12.62
C GLU A 423 33.49 17.77 -11.95
N GLU A 424 32.58 18.64 -12.42
CA GLU A 424 31.19 18.67 -11.96
C GLU A 424 30.47 17.34 -12.24
N LYS A 425 30.66 16.77 -13.44
CA LYS A 425 30.10 15.47 -13.82
C LYS A 425 30.65 14.32 -12.97
N LEU A 426 31.95 14.30 -12.67
CA LEU A 426 32.54 13.29 -11.78
C LEU A 426 31.94 13.35 -10.38
N LYS A 427 31.77 14.56 -9.83
CA LYS A 427 31.13 14.75 -8.53
C LYS A 427 29.66 14.31 -8.53
N SER A 428 28.94 14.57 -9.62
CA SER A 428 27.55 14.09 -9.81
C SER A 428 27.47 12.56 -9.81
N VAL A 429 28.36 11.89 -10.55
CA VAL A 429 28.43 10.42 -10.61
C VAL A 429 28.75 9.82 -9.24
N GLU A 430 29.68 10.40 -8.48
CA GLU A 430 29.97 9.96 -7.11
C GLU A 430 28.73 10.07 -6.20
N GLY A 431 28.03 11.20 -6.24
CA GLY A 431 26.81 11.40 -5.46
C GLY A 431 25.69 10.42 -5.84
N ALA A 432 25.51 10.18 -7.15
CA ALA A 432 24.52 9.22 -7.65
C ALA A 432 24.86 7.77 -7.26
N LEU A 433 26.14 7.38 -7.29
CA LEU A 433 26.60 6.08 -6.81
C LEU A 433 26.36 5.90 -5.31
N GLN A 434 26.64 6.93 -4.50
CA GLN A 434 26.38 6.89 -3.07
C GLN A 434 24.87 6.71 -2.80
N SER A 435 24.01 7.43 -3.53
CA SER A 435 22.56 7.26 -3.44
C SER A 435 22.10 5.85 -3.85
N LEU A 436 22.69 5.27 -4.90
CA LEU A 436 22.41 3.89 -5.30
C LEU A 436 22.76 2.91 -4.18
N ARG A 437 23.91 3.08 -3.51
CA ARG A 437 24.33 2.23 -2.39
C ARG A 437 23.40 2.34 -1.19
N GLU A 438 22.96 3.55 -0.86
CA GLU A 438 22.00 3.78 0.24
C GLU A 438 20.68 3.07 -0.04
N LYS A 439 20.12 3.22 -1.25
CA LYS A 439 18.89 2.53 -1.65
C LYS A 439 19.07 1.01 -1.71
N GLY A 440 20.21 0.54 -2.21
CA GLY A 440 20.57 -0.88 -2.24
C GLY A 440 20.66 -1.46 -0.83
N GLN A 441 21.26 -0.73 0.12
CA GLN A 441 21.36 -1.16 1.51
C GLN A 441 19.99 -1.24 2.19
N VAL A 442 19.13 -0.23 2.00
CA VAL A 442 17.75 -0.25 2.53
C VAL A 442 17.00 -1.48 2.02
N LEU A 443 17.13 -1.80 0.74
CA LEU A 443 16.50 -2.97 0.14
C LEU A 443 17.05 -4.29 0.69
N LEU A 444 18.37 -4.38 0.88
CA LEU A 444 19.02 -5.55 1.50
C LEU A 444 18.61 -5.74 2.96
N ASP A 445 18.48 -4.65 3.73
CA ASP A 445 18.03 -4.69 5.12
C ASP A 445 16.59 -5.19 5.20
N GLN A 446 15.70 -4.67 4.34
CA GLN A 446 14.32 -5.16 4.23
C GLN A 446 14.29 -6.65 3.88
N MET A 447 15.02 -7.10 2.86
CA MET A 447 15.08 -8.52 2.49
C MET A 447 15.60 -9.43 3.61
N SER A 448 16.56 -8.96 4.40
CA SER A 448 17.09 -9.70 5.54
C SER A 448 16.05 -9.89 6.64
N THR A 449 15.17 -8.90 6.83
CA THR A 449 14.03 -9.00 7.77
C THR A 449 12.88 -9.86 7.24
N GLN A 450 12.74 -10.05 5.92
CA GLN A 450 11.70 -10.90 5.32
C GLN A 450 11.78 -12.35 5.81
N THR A 451 13.00 -12.85 6.06
CA THR A 451 13.25 -14.20 6.56
C THR A 451 12.61 -14.51 7.92
N SER A 452 12.34 -13.50 8.76
CA SER A 452 11.69 -13.70 10.06
C SER A 452 10.16 -13.82 10.01
N PHE A 453 9.52 -13.31 8.95
CA PHE A 453 8.05 -13.33 8.81
C PHE A 453 7.50 -14.64 8.25
N SER A 454 8.35 -15.49 7.66
CA SER A 454 7.94 -16.77 7.06
C SER A 454 7.70 -17.89 8.09
N TYR A 455 8.21 -17.78 9.31
CA TYR A 455 8.08 -18.81 10.35
C TYR A 455 7.25 -18.32 11.53
N GLY A 456 5.96 -18.11 11.28
CA GLY A 456 4.95 -17.95 12.33
C GLY A 456 4.61 -19.27 13.02
N LYS A 457 5.60 -20.01 13.55
CA LYS A 457 5.38 -21.10 14.53
C LYS A 457 6.64 -21.48 15.34
N ASP A 458 7.41 -20.52 15.82
CA ASP A 458 8.35 -20.79 16.91
C ASP A 458 7.67 -20.47 18.25
N VAL A 459 6.99 -21.48 18.80
CA VAL A 459 6.91 -21.59 20.25
C VAL A 459 8.32 -21.91 20.70
N SER A 460 8.96 -20.93 21.34
CA SER A 460 10.17 -21.10 22.13
C SER A 460 9.95 -22.16 23.22
N ILE A 461 10.14 -23.43 22.86
CA ILE A 461 10.43 -24.49 23.83
C ILE A 461 11.94 -24.58 23.90
N GLU A 462 12.51 -23.86 24.86
CA GLU A 462 13.80 -24.23 25.43
C GLU A 462 13.68 -25.64 26.03
N ASN A 463 13.90 -26.67 25.22
CA ASN A 463 14.27 -27.98 25.71
C ASN A 463 15.62 -28.32 25.10
N LYS A 464 16.66 -28.00 25.87
CA LYS A 464 17.93 -28.71 25.79
C LYS A 464 17.66 -30.20 25.96
N ASP A 465 18.40 -30.98 25.19
CA ASP A 465 18.52 -32.44 25.27
C ASP A 465 17.36 -33.22 24.64
N VAL A 466 17.54 -33.59 23.37
CA VAL A 466 17.67 -34.98 22.93
C VAL A 466 18.03 -34.98 21.44
N SER A 467 19.25 -35.39 21.15
CA SER A 467 19.73 -35.71 19.82
C SER A 467 19.02 -36.96 19.28
N ILE A 468 18.08 -36.75 18.35
CA ILE A 468 17.61 -37.78 17.43
C ILE A 468 17.68 -37.20 16.02
N GLU A 469 18.57 -37.78 15.20
CA GLU A 469 18.68 -37.51 13.78
C GLU A 469 17.40 -37.97 13.06
N ASN A 470 16.48 -37.04 12.80
CA ASN A 470 15.44 -37.22 11.78
C ASN A 470 15.75 -36.26 10.63
N LYS A 471 16.20 -36.84 9.49
CA LYS A 471 16.78 -36.13 8.35
C LYS A 471 15.74 -35.64 7.32
N ASP A 472 14.44 -35.83 7.56
CA ASP A 472 13.40 -35.72 6.52
C ASP A 472 12.36 -34.61 6.71
N VAL A 473 12.64 -33.57 7.51
CA VAL A 473 11.73 -32.38 7.67
C VAL A 473 12.45 -31.06 7.34
N SER A 474 13.41 -31.06 6.43
CA SER A 474 14.28 -29.88 6.14
C SER A 474 14.28 -29.42 4.67
N ILE A 475 13.28 -29.83 3.88
CA ILE A 475 13.21 -29.50 2.44
C ILE A 475 12.59 -28.12 2.21
N GLU A 476 11.50 -27.74 2.90
CA GLU A 476 10.82 -26.45 2.65
C GLU A 476 11.59 -25.21 3.15
N SER A 477 12.40 -25.32 4.21
CA SER A 477 13.20 -24.21 4.73
C SER A 477 14.42 -23.87 3.87
N LYS A 478 14.83 -24.77 2.98
CA LYS A 478 15.97 -24.55 2.07
C LYS A 478 15.60 -23.71 0.86
N ASP A 479 14.41 -23.91 0.26
CA ASP A 479 14.04 -23.24 -0.99
C ASP A 479 13.89 -21.72 -0.82
N VAL A 480 13.23 -21.26 0.25
CA VAL A 480 13.08 -19.81 0.55
C VAL A 480 14.43 -19.13 0.80
N SER A 481 15.41 -19.86 1.35
CA SER A 481 16.76 -19.33 1.61
C SER A 481 17.63 -19.22 0.36
N ILE A 482 17.40 -20.08 -0.64
CA ILE A 482 18.11 -20.08 -1.93
C ILE A 482 17.58 -18.95 -2.81
N GLU A 483 16.28 -18.73 -2.79
CA GLU A 483 15.60 -17.71 -3.58
C GLU A 483 15.92 -16.28 -3.11
N ASN A 484 15.82 -16.00 -1.80
CA ASN A 484 16.24 -14.69 -1.27
C ASN A 484 17.71 -14.36 -1.57
N LYS A 485 18.56 -15.39 -1.72
CA LYS A 485 19.96 -15.21 -2.12
C LYS A 485 20.10 -14.69 -3.55
N GLU A 486 19.27 -15.12 -4.50
CA GLU A 486 19.33 -14.63 -5.89
C GLU A 486 19.05 -13.13 -5.98
N ASN A 487 18.03 -12.65 -5.25
CA ASN A 487 17.72 -11.23 -5.17
C ASN A 487 18.86 -10.43 -4.52
N ILE A 488 19.41 -10.93 -3.41
CA ILE A 488 20.54 -10.30 -2.70
C ILE A 488 21.76 -10.21 -3.62
N ASP A 489 22.12 -11.31 -4.28
CA ASP A 489 23.23 -11.39 -5.22
C ASP A 489 23.00 -10.41 -6.39
N HIS A 490 21.78 -10.32 -6.91
CA HIS A 490 21.42 -9.36 -7.96
C HIS A 490 21.65 -7.90 -7.53
N ILE A 491 21.20 -7.50 -6.34
CA ILE A 491 21.39 -6.14 -5.81
C ILE A 491 22.89 -5.82 -5.68
N HIS A 492 23.67 -6.75 -5.13
CA HIS A 492 25.12 -6.60 -5.04
C HIS A 492 25.79 -6.46 -6.42
N ASN A 493 25.42 -7.31 -7.38
CA ASN A 493 25.98 -7.29 -8.73
C ASN A 493 25.71 -5.96 -9.45
N VAL A 494 24.51 -5.39 -9.32
CA VAL A 494 24.19 -4.08 -9.92
C VAL A 494 25.05 -2.97 -9.32
N MET A 495 25.20 -2.93 -7.99
CA MET A 495 26.05 -1.94 -7.33
C MET A 495 27.53 -2.12 -7.71
N GLU A 496 28.01 -3.36 -7.80
CA GLU A 496 29.38 -3.67 -8.21
C GLU A 496 29.64 -3.28 -9.67
N ASP A 497 28.72 -3.59 -10.60
CA ASP A 497 28.86 -3.19 -12.00
C ASP A 497 28.94 -1.67 -12.14
N MET A 498 28.07 -0.92 -11.47
CA MET A 498 28.11 0.55 -11.48
C MET A 498 29.41 1.10 -10.88
N GLN A 499 29.92 0.49 -9.81
CA GLN A 499 31.20 0.84 -9.21
C GLN A 499 32.36 0.61 -10.19
N LEU A 500 32.40 -0.55 -10.84
CA LEU A 500 33.44 -0.89 -11.81
C LEU A 500 33.39 0.02 -13.04
N ARG A 501 32.19 0.36 -13.52
CA ARG A 501 32.02 1.33 -14.61
C ARG A 501 32.51 2.72 -14.23
N LYS A 502 32.23 3.19 -13.01
CA LYS A 502 32.80 4.45 -12.48
C LYS A 502 34.32 4.40 -12.47
N GLN A 503 34.92 3.33 -11.95
CA GLN A 503 36.37 3.19 -11.87
C GLN A 503 37.03 3.25 -13.26
N ARG A 504 36.44 2.58 -14.27
CA ARG A 504 36.91 2.66 -15.67
C ARG A 504 36.86 4.09 -16.21
N CYS A 505 35.81 4.86 -15.88
CA CYS A 505 35.75 6.26 -16.26
C CYS A 505 36.84 7.08 -15.56
N GLU A 506 37.07 6.87 -14.26
CA GLU A 506 38.12 7.56 -13.50
C GLU A 506 39.52 7.29 -14.05
N ASP A 507 39.84 6.05 -14.43
CA ASP A 507 41.12 5.71 -15.06
C ASP A 507 41.37 6.47 -16.38
N MET A 508 40.30 6.85 -17.07
CA MET A 508 40.35 7.62 -18.33
C MET A 508 40.37 9.14 -18.10
N VAL A 509 39.95 9.63 -16.92
CA VAL A 509 39.91 11.07 -16.60
C VAL A 509 41.30 11.68 -16.65
N ASP A 510 42.31 11.00 -16.09
CA ASP A 510 43.68 11.54 -16.06
C ASP A 510 44.26 11.67 -17.47
N VAL A 511 43.96 10.71 -18.34
CA VAL A 511 44.33 10.78 -19.75
C VAL A 511 43.64 11.96 -20.44
N ARG A 512 42.34 12.17 -20.16
CA ARG A 512 41.58 13.30 -20.72
C ARG A 512 42.13 14.64 -20.23
N ARG A 513 42.37 14.78 -18.92
CA ARG A 513 42.93 15.97 -18.29
C ARG A 513 44.31 16.30 -18.85
N LEU A 514 45.17 15.29 -18.99
CA LEU A 514 46.50 15.46 -19.59
C LEU A 514 46.40 15.99 -21.03
N LYS A 515 45.54 15.41 -21.87
CA LYS A 515 45.34 15.89 -23.25
C LYS A 515 44.84 17.34 -23.30
N MET A 516 43.95 17.73 -22.41
CA MET A 516 43.44 19.10 -22.33
C MET A 516 44.53 20.09 -21.89
N LEU A 517 45.34 19.74 -20.89
CA LEU A 517 46.49 20.55 -20.47
C LEU A 517 47.55 20.67 -21.56
N GLN A 518 47.84 19.57 -22.26
CA GLN A 518 48.74 19.59 -23.43
C GLN A 518 48.21 20.49 -24.54
N MET A 519 46.89 20.56 -24.75
CA MET A 519 46.27 21.46 -25.72
C MET A 519 46.43 22.94 -25.31
N VAL A 520 46.23 23.28 -24.02
CA VAL A 520 46.49 24.64 -23.52
C VAL A 520 47.97 25.01 -23.71
N GLN A 521 48.88 24.09 -23.38
CA GLN A 521 50.32 24.30 -23.56
C GLN A 521 50.69 24.50 -25.03
N LEU A 522 50.05 23.76 -25.95
CA LEU A 522 50.25 23.91 -27.39
C LEU A 522 49.94 25.34 -27.84
N PHE A 523 48.77 25.87 -27.47
CA PHE A 523 48.41 27.25 -27.80
C PHE A 523 49.38 28.26 -27.21
N LYS A 524 49.84 28.04 -25.98
CA LYS A 524 50.81 28.94 -25.34
C LYS A 524 52.16 28.94 -26.05
N CYS A 525 52.65 27.76 -26.45
CA CYS A 525 53.89 27.66 -27.22
C CYS A 525 53.78 28.34 -28.59
N GLU A 526 52.64 28.23 -29.28
CA GLU A 526 52.40 28.91 -30.55
C GLU A 526 52.38 30.45 -30.40
N GLU A 527 51.72 30.96 -29.36
CA GLU A 527 51.69 32.39 -29.01
C GLU A 527 53.10 32.91 -28.68
N ASP A 528 53.80 32.25 -27.76
CA ASP A 528 55.13 32.67 -27.32
C ASP A 528 56.18 32.57 -28.45
N ALA A 529 56.05 31.60 -29.36
CA ALA A 529 56.92 31.51 -30.53
C ALA A 529 56.70 32.67 -31.50
N SER A 530 55.44 33.11 -31.65
CA SER A 530 55.11 34.30 -32.45
C SER A 530 55.69 35.56 -31.81
N GLN A 531 55.66 35.66 -30.49
CA GLN A 531 56.28 36.77 -29.76
C GLN A 531 57.80 36.79 -29.92
N ALA A 532 58.47 35.63 -29.91
CA ALA A 532 59.91 35.55 -30.15
C ALA A 532 60.31 36.04 -31.55
N VAL A 533 59.45 35.82 -32.56
CA VAL A 533 59.64 36.38 -33.92
C VAL A 533 59.59 37.90 -33.88
N GLU A 534 58.65 38.50 -33.14
CA GLU A 534 58.56 39.96 -33.00
C GLU A 534 59.79 40.53 -32.29
N TRP A 535 60.20 39.96 -31.15
CA TRP A 535 61.39 40.40 -30.43
C TRP A 535 62.66 40.31 -31.28
N LEU A 536 62.82 39.26 -32.08
CA LEU A 536 63.96 39.15 -32.99
C LEU A 536 63.92 40.23 -34.09
N GLY A 537 62.72 40.57 -34.57
CA GLY A 537 62.51 41.69 -35.48
C GLY A 537 62.87 43.04 -34.85
N GLU A 538 62.47 43.28 -33.61
CA GLU A 538 62.84 44.49 -32.86
C GLU A 538 64.36 44.60 -32.63
N LEU A 539 65.03 43.47 -32.34
CA LEU A 539 66.48 43.42 -32.22
C LEU A 539 67.19 43.72 -33.55
N LEU A 540 66.68 43.18 -34.66
CA LEU A 540 67.18 43.52 -36.00
C LEU A 540 67.02 45.02 -36.31
N ASP A 541 65.85 45.59 -35.98
CA ASP A 541 65.59 47.01 -36.19
C ASP A 541 66.51 47.90 -35.33
N ALA A 542 66.69 47.53 -34.06
CA ALA A 542 67.61 48.20 -33.16
C ALA A 542 69.06 48.14 -33.69
N LEU A 543 69.49 46.98 -34.20
CA LEU A 543 70.81 46.79 -34.79
C LEU A 543 71.05 47.73 -35.99
N LEU A 544 70.05 47.90 -36.86
CA LEU A 544 70.15 48.76 -38.04
C LEU A 544 70.06 50.24 -37.71
N LYS A 545 69.17 50.64 -36.80
CA LYS A 545 68.86 52.07 -36.56
C LYS A 545 69.68 52.72 -35.45
N THR A 546 69.97 51.99 -34.37
CA THR A 546 70.58 52.60 -33.17
C THR A 546 72.06 52.28 -33.02
N HIS A 547 72.50 51.22 -33.69
CA HIS A 547 73.75 50.53 -33.44
C HIS A 547 74.77 50.85 -34.55
N ILE A 548 74.92 52.14 -34.83
CA ILE A 548 75.59 52.66 -36.02
C ILE A 548 76.98 53.26 -35.74
N ARG A 549 77.26 53.66 -34.48
CA ARG A 549 78.54 54.26 -34.08
C ARG A 549 79.66 53.22 -34.14
N LEU A 550 80.82 53.65 -34.65
CA LEU A 550 82.03 52.84 -34.74
C LEU A 550 83.08 53.12 -33.64
N GLY A 551 82.96 54.23 -32.91
CA GLY A 551 83.94 54.66 -31.90
C GLY A 551 84.95 55.65 -32.45
N ASP A 552 85.46 56.53 -31.59
CA ASP A 552 86.36 57.64 -31.95
C ASP A 552 87.85 57.28 -31.73
N ASP A 553 88.12 56.19 -31.01
CA ASP A 553 89.46 55.64 -30.75
C ASP A 553 89.47 54.10 -30.65
N SER A 554 90.65 53.49 -30.54
CA SER A 554 90.84 52.02 -30.49
C SER A 554 90.14 51.41 -29.27
N GLN A 555 90.13 52.11 -28.13
CA GLN A 555 89.59 51.61 -26.88
C GLN A 555 88.06 51.64 -26.87
N GLU A 556 87.44 52.74 -27.31
CA GLU A 556 85.99 52.86 -27.46
C GLU A 556 85.46 51.84 -28.47
N THR A 557 86.18 51.64 -29.59
CA THR A 557 85.82 50.64 -30.61
C THR A 557 85.85 49.22 -30.05
N LYS A 558 86.84 48.86 -29.23
CA LYS A 558 86.90 47.56 -28.53
C LYS A 558 85.74 47.37 -27.56
N VAL A 559 85.36 48.41 -26.82
CA VAL A 559 84.17 48.37 -25.96
C VAL A 559 82.89 48.18 -26.77
N LEU A 560 82.78 48.81 -27.94
CA LEU A 560 81.65 48.62 -28.85
C LEU A 560 81.60 47.20 -29.43
N LEU A 561 82.75 46.60 -29.76
CA LEU A 561 82.85 45.19 -30.15
C LEU A 561 82.36 44.24 -29.05
N GLU A 562 82.76 44.45 -27.79
CA GLU A 562 82.30 43.62 -26.67
C GLU A 562 80.78 43.78 -26.43
N LYS A 563 80.27 45.02 -26.51
CA LYS A 563 78.82 45.28 -26.42
C LYS A 563 78.06 44.64 -27.57
N HIS A 564 78.61 44.68 -28.79
CA HIS A 564 78.04 44.03 -29.95
C HIS A 564 77.95 42.52 -29.75
N LYS A 565 79.04 41.87 -29.31
CA LYS A 565 79.03 40.43 -29.03
C LYS A 565 77.94 40.04 -28.02
N LYS A 566 77.82 40.77 -26.91
CA LYS A 566 76.75 40.53 -25.92
C LYS A 566 75.34 40.72 -26.50
N PHE A 567 75.17 41.68 -27.41
CA PHE A 567 73.90 41.90 -28.09
C PHE A 567 73.55 40.74 -29.05
N VAL A 568 74.54 40.20 -29.76
CA VAL A 568 74.38 39.00 -30.58
C VAL A 568 74.00 37.80 -29.73
N ASP A 569 74.63 37.62 -28.56
CA ASP A 569 74.29 36.54 -27.64
C ASP A 569 72.82 36.62 -27.17
N VAL A 570 72.29 37.82 -26.94
CA VAL A 570 70.87 38.04 -26.61
C VAL A 570 69.97 37.64 -27.78
N ALA A 571 70.28 38.07 -29.00
CA ALA A 571 69.50 37.73 -30.19
C ALA A 571 69.52 36.22 -30.49
N GLN A 572 70.69 35.57 -30.33
CA GLN A 572 70.85 34.13 -30.44
C GLN A 572 69.96 33.41 -29.43
N SER A 573 69.97 33.86 -28.17
CA SER A 573 69.12 33.28 -27.12
C SER A 573 67.62 33.42 -27.43
N THR A 574 67.20 34.57 -27.96
CA THR A 574 65.80 34.81 -28.40
C THR A 574 65.42 33.89 -29.56
N TYR A 575 66.31 33.70 -30.55
CA TYR A 575 66.11 32.78 -31.65
C TYR A 575 66.01 31.32 -31.18
N ASP A 576 66.93 30.89 -30.31
CA ASP A 576 66.94 29.54 -29.77
C ASP A 576 65.70 29.27 -28.91
N TYR A 577 65.24 30.25 -28.13
CA TYR A 577 63.98 30.17 -27.39
C TYR A 577 62.78 29.94 -28.33
N GLY A 578 62.64 30.75 -29.39
CA GLY A 578 61.59 30.58 -30.40
C GLY A 578 61.65 29.20 -31.07
N ARG A 579 62.85 28.69 -31.39
CA ARG A 579 63.03 27.33 -31.93
C ARG A 579 62.62 26.24 -30.96
N GLN A 580 62.98 26.36 -29.68
CA GLN A 580 62.61 25.39 -28.65
C GLN A 580 61.09 25.33 -28.47
N LEU A 581 60.39 26.47 -28.48
CA LEU A 581 58.93 26.54 -28.43
C LEU A 581 58.27 25.85 -29.64
N LEU A 582 58.80 26.09 -30.85
CA LEU A 582 58.32 25.44 -32.07
C LEU A 582 58.58 23.92 -32.05
N GLN A 583 59.71 23.48 -31.49
CA GLN A 583 59.99 22.06 -31.29
C GLN A 583 59.02 21.42 -30.28
N ALA A 584 58.74 22.10 -29.15
CA ALA A 584 57.76 21.65 -28.17
C ALA A 584 56.36 21.53 -28.79
N THR A 585 55.99 22.48 -29.65
CA THR A 585 54.74 22.48 -30.42
C THR A 585 54.62 21.21 -31.28
N VAL A 586 55.69 20.80 -31.98
CA VAL A 586 55.70 19.55 -32.78
C VAL A 586 55.49 18.31 -31.89
N VAL A 587 56.18 18.24 -30.75
CA VAL A 587 56.03 17.12 -29.81
C VAL A 587 54.61 17.04 -29.24
N LEU A 588 54.03 18.19 -28.87
CA LEU A 588 52.66 18.28 -28.37
C LEU A 588 51.64 17.85 -29.42
N CYS A 589 51.81 18.26 -30.69
CA CYS A 589 50.95 17.81 -31.79
C CYS A 589 51.03 16.30 -32.03
N GLN A 590 52.23 15.70 -31.93
CA GLN A 590 52.37 14.24 -32.02
C GLN A 590 51.65 13.52 -30.88
N SER A 591 51.80 14.02 -29.63
CA SER A 591 51.12 13.48 -28.45
C SER A 591 49.59 13.57 -28.58
N LEU A 592 49.09 14.71 -29.05
CA LEU A 592 47.67 14.99 -29.22
C LEU A 592 47.07 14.41 -30.51
N ARG A 593 47.92 13.92 -31.42
CA ARG A 593 47.54 13.47 -32.78
C ARG A 593 46.76 14.55 -33.55
N CYS A 594 47.14 15.81 -33.38
CA CYS A 594 46.52 16.95 -34.06
C CYS A 594 47.53 17.68 -34.94
N THR A 595 47.03 18.38 -35.96
CA THR A 595 47.84 19.27 -36.81
C THR A 595 47.76 20.69 -36.26
N THR A 596 48.90 21.35 -36.07
CA THR A 596 48.98 22.78 -35.72
C THR A 596 48.30 23.66 -36.77
N ARG A 597 47.69 24.77 -36.32
CA ARG A 597 47.12 25.78 -37.22
C ARG A 597 48.10 26.89 -37.59
N SER A 598 49.06 27.23 -36.72
CA SER A 598 49.90 28.44 -36.87
C SER A 598 51.39 28.18 -37.08
N SER A 599 51.93 27.02 -36.71
CA SER A 599 53.39 26.80 -36.72
C SER A 599 54.03 26.64 -38.10
N GLY A 600 53.25 26.40 -39.15
CA GLY A 600 53.77 26.21 -40.52
C GLY A 600 54.59 27.40 -41.02
N ASP A 601 54.11 28.62 -40.76
CA ASP A 601 54.73 29.86 -41.26
C ASP A 601 55.63 30.55 -40.21
N THR A 602 55.43 30.28 -38.91
CA THR A 602 56.22 30.90 -37.84
C THR A 602 57.68 30.46 -37.88
N LEU A 603 57.97 29.17 -38.13
CA LEU A 603 59.35 28.68 -38.22
C LEU A 603 60.10 29.28 -39.43
N PRO A 604 59.55 29.32 -40.66
CA PRO A 604 60.13 30.05 -41.77
C PRO A 604 60.39 31.53 -41.47
N ARG A 605 59.44 32.23 -40.83
CA ARG A 605 59.60 33.65 -40.44
C ARG A 605 60.74 33.85 -39.46
N LEU A 606 60.80 33.04 -38.40
CA LEU A 606 61.87 33.06 -37.41
C LEU A 606 63.24 32.83 -38.06
N ASN A 607 63.34 31.82 -38.93
CA ASN A 607 64.57 31.50 -39.65
C ASN A 607 64.99 32.60 -40.64
N ARG A 608 64.03 33.27 -41.29
CA ARG A 608 64.30 34.40 -42.19
C ARG A 608 64.88 35.58 -41.42
N LEU A 609 64.21 36.00 -40.33
CA LEU A 609 64.68 37.09 -39.49
C LEU A 609 66.04 36.79 -38.87
N TRP A 610 66.27 35.56 -38.43
CA TRP A 610 67.57 35.15 -37.91
C TRP A 610 68.68 35.29 -38.96
N LYS A 611 68.46 34.83 -40.20
CA LYS A 611 69.42 35.02 -41.28
C LYS A 611 69.68 36.50 -41.58
N GLN A 612 68.64 37.33 -41.59
CA GLN A 612 68.78 38.78 -41.78
C GLN A 612 69.59 39.41 -40.63
N PHE A 613 69.33 38.98 -39.40
CA PHE A 613 70.09 39.40 -38.22
C PHE A 613 71.55 38.97 -38.30
N THR A 614 71.85 37.72 -38.63
CA THR A 614 73.25 37.24 -38.73
C THR A 614 74.03 38.04 -39.78
N VAL A 615 73.50 38.22 -40.99
CA VAL A 615 74.19 38.98 -42.04
C VAL A 615 74.41 40.45 -41.62
N THR A 616 73.41 41.06 -40.98
CA THR A 616 73.54 42.42 -40.44
C THR A 616 74.58 42.48 -39.33
N SER A 617 74.58 41.49 -38.44
CA SER A 617 75.49 41.43 -37.31
C SER A 617 76.93 41.26 -37.76
N ASP A 618 77.18 40.33 -38.68
CA ASP A 618 78.51 40.06 -39.24
C ASP A 618 79.04 41.29 -39.98
N GLU A 619 78.18 42.00 -40.73
CA GLU A 619 78.56 43.24 -41.37
C GLU A 619 78.97 44.31 -40.35
N ARG A 620 78.21 44.47 -39.26
CA ARG A 620 78.55 45.43 -38.22
C ARG A 620 79.84 45.06 -37.49
N GLN A 621 80.00 43.78 -37.15
CA GLN A 621 81.21 43.24 -36.53
C GLN A 621 82.42 43.56 -37.41
N HIS A 622 82.32 43.33 -38.72
CA HIS A 622 83.38 43.64 -39.68
C HIS A 622 83.71 45.14 -39.72
N ARG A 623 82.70 46.02 -39.74
CA ARG A 623 82.92 47.48 -39.69
C ARG A 623 83.62 47.91 -38.41
N LEU A 624 83.25 47.33 -37.26
CA LEU A 624 83.90 47.62 -35.97
C LEU A 624 85.33 47.06 -35.89
N GLU A 625 85.60 45.88 -36.47
CA GLU A 625 86.94 45.32 -36.55
C GLU A 625 87.86 46.16 -37.45
N MET A 626 87.35 46.60 -38.61
CA MET A 626 88.06 47.53 -39.50
C MET A 626 88.31 48.88 -38.82
N ALA A 627 87.32 49.42 -38.09
CA ALA A 627 87.51 50.63 -37.29
C ALA A 627 88.55 50.43 -36.18
N SER A 628 88.59 49.27 -35.53
CA SER A 628 89.58 48.98 -34.50
C SER A 628 90.99 48.87 -35.09
N ALA A 629 91.13 48.22 -36.25
CA ALA A 629 92.40 48.14 -36.97
C ALA A 629 92.87 49.54 -37.41
N PHE A 630 91.98 50.34 -38.01
CA PHE A 630 92.24 51.72 -38.41
C PHE A 630 92.71 52.57 -37.24
N HIS A 631 91.95 52.60 -36.13
CA HIS A 631 92.30 53.41 -34.96
C HIS A 631 93.59 52.94 -34.31
N THR A 632 93.83 51.62 -34.22
CA THR A 632 95.07 51.07 -33.65
C THR A 632 96.30 51.44 -34.50
N ALA A 633 96.20 51.33 -35.82
CA ALA A 633 97.27 51.71 -36.75
C ALA A 633 97.52 53.24 -36.72
N ALA A 634 96.46 54.05 -36.75
CA ALA A 634 96.55 55.50 -36.65
C ALA A 634 97.11 55.96 -35.30
N GLU A 635 96.70 55.35 -34.17
CA GLU A 635 97.23 55.64 -32.84
C GLU A 635 98.71 55.28 -32.71
N LYS A 636 99.14 54.16 -33.30
CA LYS A 636 100.55 53.74 -33.30
C LYS A 636 101.41 54.84 -33.92
N ILE A 637 101.03 55.28 -35.14
CA ILE A 637 101.72 56.37 -35.85
C ILE A 637 101.64 57.66 -35.05
N LEU A 638 100.45 58.07 -34.57
CA LEU A 638 100.29 59.35 -33.88
C LEU A 638 101.00 59.43 -32.52
N ARG A 639 101.14 58.32 -31.79
CA ARG A 639 101.78 58.26 -30.45
C ARG A 639 103.30 58.28 -30.49
N GLU A 640 103.93 57.91 -31.60
CA GLU A 640 105.38 57.99 -31.76
C GLU A 640 105.85 59.44 -31.58
N SER A 641 106.70 59.70 -30.59
CA SER A 641 107.08 61.07 -30.20
C SER A 641 108.16 61.62 -31.14
N PRO A 642 108.14 62.91 -31.54
CA PRO A 642 109.15 63.48 -32.44
C PRO A 642 110.58 63.47 -31.89
N GLU A 643 110.78 63.22 -30.58
CA GLU A 643 112.11 63.17 -29.95
C GLU A 643 112.86 61.83 -30.15
N LEU A 644 112.24 60.84 -30.79
CA LEU A 644 112.85 59.53 -31.13
C LEU A 644 112.81 59.26 -32.64
N ALA A 645 113.03 60.31 -33.44
CA ALA A 645 113.13 60.26 -34.91
C ALA A 645 114.38 59.50 -35.44
N GLU A 646 114.96 58.60 -34.66
CA GLU A 646 116.06 57.71 -35.08
C GLU A 646 115.57 56.31 -35.50
N LEU A 647 114.26 56.03 -35.39
CA LEU A 647 113.64 54.85 -35.99
C LEU A 647 112.60 55.31 -37.00
N MET A 648 112.94 55.19 -38.28
CA MET A 648 112.04 55.43 -39.42
C MET A 648 110.72 54.70 -39.18
N VAL A 649 109.61 55.44 -39.14
CA VAL A 649 108.29 54.82 -39.26
C VAL A 649 108.20 54.31 -40.68
N ASP A 650 107.99 53.01 -40.82
CA ASP A 650 107.92 52.33 -42.12
C ASP A 650 106.88 53.00 -43.03
N VAL A 651 107.25 53.31 -44.27
CA VAL A 651 106.33 53.87 -45.29
C VAL A 651 105.11 52.94 -45.45
N GLU A 652 105.32 51.64 -45.27
CA GLU A 652 104.28 50.62 -45.28
C GLU A 652 103.19 50.87 -44.20
N ALA A 653 103.52 51.48 -43.06
CA ALA A 653 102.56 51.75 -41.98
C ALA A 653 101.60 52.91 -42.31
N TYR A 654 102.09 53.96 -43.00
CA TYR A 654 101.25 55.05 -43.49
C TYR A 654 100.30 54.58 -44.59
N GLU A 655 100.81 53.77 -45.53
CA GLU A 655 100.00 53.14 -46.58
C GLU A 655 98.95 52.18 -45.99
N GLU A 656 99.27 51.48 -44.90
CA GLU A 656 98.32 50.62 -44.17
C GLU A 656 97.15 51.44 -43.59
N VAL A 657 97.42 52.56 -42.90
CA VAL A 657 96.35 53.42 -42.36
C VAL A 657 95.49 54.01 -43.47
N GLU A 658 96.11 54.45 -44.58
CA GLU A 658 95.39 54.99 -45.73
C GLU A 658 94.49 53.92 -46.38
N THR A 659 95.02 52.71 -46.56
CA THR A 659 94.30 51.58 -47.16
C THR A 659 93.13 51.12 -46.30
N VAL A 660 93.35 50.93 -44.99
CA VAL A 660 92.31 50.50 -44.04
C VAL A 660 91.27 51.61 -43.85
N GLY A 661 91.70 52.88 -43.80
CA GLY A 661 90.81 54.05 -43.67
C GLY A 661 89.90 54.25 -44.88
N LYS A 662 90.45 54.19 -46.11
CA LYS A 662 89.67 54.24 -47.36
C LYS A 662 88.70 53.05 -47.45
N GLY A 663 89.20 51.84 -47.17
CA GLY A 663 88.38 50.63 -47.16
C GLY A 663 87.21 50.71 -46.17
N LEU A 664 87.43 51.27 -44.97
CA LEU A 664 86.38 51.48 -43.98
C LEU A 664 85.35 52.51 -44.46
N LEU A 665 85.78 53.65 -45.01
CA LEU A 665 84.89 54.68 -45.57
C LEU A 665 84.01 54.14 -46.70
N ASP A 666 84.59 53.36 -47.62
CA ASP A 666 83.84 52.70 -48.69
C ASP A 666 82.80 51.76 -48.09
N ARG A 667 83.21 50.93 -47.12
CA ARG A 667 82.32 49.95 -46.48
C ARG A 667 81.15 50.58 -45.74
N LEU A 668 81.30 51.79 -45.20
CA LEU A 668 80.21 52.51 -44.54
C LEU A 668 79.04 52.81 -45.47
N THR A 669 79.31 52.96 -46.78
CA THR A 669 78.30 53.27 -47.80
C THR A 669 77.65 52.02 -48.41
N VAL A 670 78.21 50.83 -48.16
CA VAL A 670 77.70 49.57 -48.71
C VAL A 670 76.46 49.12 -47.92
N PRO A 671 75.34 48.76 -48.58
CA PRO A 671 74.19 48.18 -47.90
C PRO A 671 74.46 46.76 -47.39
N VAL A 672 73.73 46.36 -46.36
CA VAL A 672 73.54 44.96 -45.99
C VAL A 672 72.55 44.35 -46.98
N ILE A 673 72.96 43.31 -47.70
CA ILE A 673 72.09 42.58 -48.62
C ILE A 673 71.45 41.40 -47.88
N PHE A 674 70.14 41.43 -47.73
CA PHE A 674 69.40 40.33 -47.12
C PHE A 674 69.28 39.13 -48.07
N PRO A 675 69.03 37.90 -47.54
CA PRO A 675 68.89 36.70 -48.36
C PRO A 675 67.75 36.74 -49.40
N ASP A 676 66.80 37.66 -49.25
CA ASP A 676 65.71 37.91 -50.20
C ASP A 676 66.05 38.95 -51.27
N GLY A 677 67.28 39.47 -51.26
CA GLY A 677 67.78 40.50 -52.16
C GLY A 677 67.43 41.93 -51.76
N SER A 678 66.77 42.14 -50.61
CA SER A 678 66.49 43.50 -50.13
C SER A 678 67.73 44.15 -49.52
N GLU A 679 67.88 45.44 -49.75
CA GLU A 679 69.00 46.24 -49.24
C GLU A 679 68.58 46.96 -47.97
N GLN A 680 69.42 46.91 -46.93
CA GLN A 680 69.26 47.66 -45.69
C GLN A 680 70.53 48.44 -45.37
N PHE A 681 70.39 49.58 -44.69
CA PHE A 681 71.51 50.43 -44.32
C PHE A 681 71.57 50.58 -42.79
N PHE A 682 72.79 50.74 -42.28
CA PHE A 682 73.00 51.17 -40.90
C PHE A 682 72.72 52.66 -40.80
N GLY A 683 71.62 53.02 -40.13
CA GLY A 683 71.15 54.39 -40.01
C GLY A 683 70.82 55.03 -41.36
N SER A 684 70.49 56.32 -41.32
CA SER A 684 70.45 57.15 -42.52
C SER A 684 71.87 57.62 -42.91
N PRO A 685 72.09 58.08 -44.15
CA PRO A 685 73.37 58.70 -44.53
C PRO A 685 73.80 59.84 -43.60
N GLY A 686 72.84 60.58 -43.02
CA GLY A 686 73.11 61.63 -42.03
C GLY A 686 73.61 61.09 -40.70
N ASP A 687 73.16 59.90 -40.29
CA ASP A 687 73.57 59.30 -39.02
C ASP A 687 74.98 58.68 -39.09
N MET A 688 75.41 58.26 -40.29
CA MET A 688 76.77 57.75 -40.54
C MET A 688 77.81 58.83 -40.83
N ALA A 689 77.37 60.05 -41.16
CA ALA A 689 78.25 61.17 -41.49
C ALA A 689 79.28 61.50 -40.39
N PRO A 690 78.94 61.54 -39.09
CA PRO A 690 79.90 61.84 -38.03
C PRO A 690 81.04 60.82 -37.94
N SER A 691 80.74 59.53 -38.07
CA SER A 691 81.77 58.48 -38.07
C SER A 691 82.67 58.57 -39.30
N ALA A 692 82.11 58.86 -40.47
CA ALA A 692 82.88 59.06 -41.69
C ALA A 692 83.76 60.33 -41.65
N GLU A 693 83.28 61.40 -41.01
CA GLU A 693 84.06 62.63 -40.78
C GLU A 693 85.20 62.39 -39.80
N SER A 694 84.94 61.72 -38.68
CA SER A 694 85.96 61.34 -37.68
C SER A 694 87.10 60.51 -38.30
N ILE A 695 86.77 59.53 -39.17
CA ILE A 695 87.77 58.73 -39.90
C ILE A 695 88.60 59.63 -40.85
N ARG A 696 87.95 60.49 -41.63
CA ARG A 696 88.64 61.40 -42.56
C ARG A 696 89.55 62.39 -41.84
N GLU A 697 89.10 62.96 -40.73
CA GLU A 697 89.90 63.88 -39.91
C GLU A 697 91.13 63.17 -39.35
N ARG A 698 90.96 61.94 -38.84
CA ARG A 698 92.08 61.15 -38.31
C ARG A 698 93.07 60.73 -39.39
N MET A 699 92.61 60.36 -40.59
CA MET A 699 93.49 60.14 -41.74
C MET A 699 94.29 61.39 -42.10
N LYS A 700 93.67 62.57 -42.07
CA LYS A 700 94.34 63.85 -42.33
C LYS A 700 95.44 64.12 -41.30
N LEU A 701 95.20 63.85 -40.02
CA LEU A 701 96.21 64.00 -38.97
C LEU A 701 97.41 63.06 -39.18
N VAL A 702 97.18 61.83 -39.64
CA VAL A 702 98.24 60.88 -39.97
C VAL A 702 99.04 61.37 -41.19
N GLU A 703 98.40 61.90 -42.22
CA GLU A 703 99.06 62.46 -43.41
C GLU A 703 99.87 63.73 -43.09
N GLU A 704 99.33 64.62 -42.23
CA GLU A 704 100.06 65.79 -41.74
C GLU A 704 101.34 65.37 -40.99
N LYS A 705 101.25 64.28 -40.20
CA LYS A 705 102.42 63.71 -39.53
C LYS A 705 103.42 63.09 -40.50
N ARG A 706 102.95 62.42 -41.55
CA ARG A 706 103.81 61.90 -42.64
C ARG A 706 104.59 63.02 -43.30
N PHE A 707 103.92 64.11 -43.67
CA PHE A 707 104.56 65.27 -44.30
C PHE A 707 105.60 65.92 -43.38
N LEU A 708 105.32 66.03 -42.07
CA LEU A 708 106.29 66.52 -41.08
C LEU A 708 107.50 65.59 -40.94
N GLN A 709 107.32 64.27 -41.05
CA GLN A 709 108.42 63.31 -41.06
C GLN A 709 109.24 63.40 -42.35
N GLU A 710 108.62 63.49 -43.51
CA GLU A 710 109.30 63.69 -44.80
C GLU A 710 110.09 65.02 -44.82
N GLU A 711 109.54 66.10 -44.25
CA GLU A 711 110.29 67.35 -44.05
C GLU A 711 111.46 67.21 -43.06
N ALA A 712 111.31 66.41 -41.99
CA ALA A 712 112.38 66.16 -41.02
C ALA A 712 113.49 65.29 -41.61
N GLU A 713 113.15 64.26 -42.41
CA GLU A 713 114.09 63.42 -43.17
C GLU A 713 114.85 64.26 -44.20
N GLN A 714 114.18 65.16 -44.94
CA GLN A 714 114.85 66.09 -45.84
C GLN A 714 115.81 67.04 -45.11
N ARG A 715 115.44 67.54 -43.92
CA ARG A 715 116.33 68.38 -43.10
C ARG A 715 117.53 67.61 -42.55
N LEU A 716 117.36 66.34 -42.14
CA LEU A 716 118.45 65.47 -41.69
C LEU A 716 119.39 65.09 -42.84
N ASP A 717 118.86 64.84 -44.04
CA ASP A 717 119.66 64.61 -45.25
C ASP A 717 120.43 65.88 -45.66
N GLU A 718 119.83 67.08 -45.53
CA GLU A 718 120.52 68.36 -45.73
C GLU A 718 121.62 68.62 -44.68
N GLU A 719 121.39 68.33 -43.39
CA GLU A 719 122.41 68.44 -42.32
C GLU A 719 123.55 67.38 -42.47
N ALA A 720 123.23 66.18 -42.97
CA ALA A 720 124.22 65.14 -43.27
C ALA A 720 125.10 65.50 -44.50
N LEU A 721 124.55 66.26 -45.47
CA LEU A 721 125.27 66.80 -46.62
C LEU A 721 126.18 67.99 -46.24
N GLU A 722 125.84 68.78 -45.23
CA GLU A 722 126.71 69.84 -44.69
C GLU A 722 127.85 69.32 -43.78
N THR A 723 127.71 68.10 -43.24
CA THR A 723 128.73 67.44 -42.39
C THR A 723 129.54 66.36 -43.14
N GLY A 724 130.00 66.67 -44.35
CA GLY A 724 131.04 65.87 -45.03
C GLY A 724 132.39 65.86 -44.26
N PRO A 725 133.19 64.79 -44.36
CA PRO A 725 134.38 64.61 -43.53
C PRO A 725 135.45 65.66 -43.88
N ARG A 726 135.80 66.52 -42.92
CA ARG A 726 137.08 67.26 -42.98
C ARG A 726 138.21 66.31 -42.64
N GLU A 727 138.96 65.90 -43.67
CA GLU A 727 140.33 65.44 -43.50
C GLU A 727 141.22 66.62 -43.05
N SER A 728 142.08 66.34 -42.05
CA SER A 728 143.18 67.16 -41.48
C SER A 728 142.83 68.17 -40.40
#